data_AF-A0A286ADY5-F1
#
_entry.id   AF-A0A286ADY5-F1
#
_cell.length_a   1.000
_cell.length_b   1.000
_cell.length_c   1.000
_cell.angle_alpha   90.00
_cell.angle_beta   90.00
_cell.angle_gamma   90.00
#
_symmetry.space_group_name_H-M   'P 1'
#
loop_
_entity.id
_entity.type
_entity.pdbx_description
1 polymer ?
#
loop_
_entity_poly.entity_id
_entity_poly.type
_entity_poly.pdbx_seq_one_letter_code
_entity_poly.pdbx_strand_id
1 'polypeptide(L)'
;MNKNFTLFICALLFFVQQSWAQEKLLYSTEFNAASSNAQSNWAAVAATSSEQTVTKTTDFSAESLTFKFFQIAVSPTAVDAARFKYAPAAADAGGVQVTAGWAQAQKNLGSYIELSALNSITKVVFTHGATGGSRGYKLWKKVGSGAWTEVSTSFAVPSSGQQVTVNINETNVALKFTNLNDPQNAYLFDLKIYGNYTSTVTQYPLTTTLSNAAAGTIARSPNATDYDAGTDVSLTATSNFGYRFVKWVDAANGDADLSTANPYTVTMNASKSVKAVYEAKNTYTFTVTKEGSTWGEVKLTPEPTNGKYEEGTEVTMDIISNPVTTFSRWEDNTTAAQRTILVNGNKAFTATFDEIPFIVGWNFKDQNIKTAKIGDYYAESSNTGTISVFEPSGTAVNWLSNAGTFSPSYPNIRFWTAGADFATKRRYLQAQISTTGYKNIQVRSLVSANYQAYKVMTLQYSTDGTSFTEAGRVDITEVYNSAWKDFSVTLPVGAENQTRIYLRWVADATSGLLGTSTDNDGSAFTNIYVYADKEVVNDTAAPLLVSTTPANASSTATINGSVVLTFNERVKLGTGSITLGSKTLAGTFGSKTVTFPYEKLSYNTSYTVTVPNGALTDMSGNAYAGTSFTFTTANRAEPTKKLYDAIVAKDGSGNYTSVIDAIAAAPASRTIPWIIFVKNGTYTGHHDIPANKPFIHLIGQNRNGVIITDNRLSGDDEKGTMVYHVSLGATMVVNSPNVYFENITFENSIGYNDLTGPQALALYTIADKFAMNNCYLRSYQDTYLTSYNSLSARHYVRKSKIEGAVDFVYGAGDVFFESDTLAINRSTGGYIVAPSHQSGTAYGYVFSNNVITRANKVSNTGTNPATNVDGNSINVTTYLGRPWQNAAKTVFINTKLAANLSVYPEGWAAWNNAPAIFADYGTVNSNGQAVDISQRRSSYPVGGNNIAAQSSLTDNEAANYTYENVILRSGDSWDPRLIAEAPEQPGNLSVNSSFKLTWDAVSYTRLYVITRNNAVIGFSLTNEYTDATATAGTNYIYKVQAASEYGALSTAAELNQVLPITGLTFNAKKVGNTAALNWSTLSEKNTSHFDIERSSDGKAFERIGKRDAVGESSSLKSYQFADVNPLSGYNYYRVKAVDKDGQFSESTVLSLKFDLQSTAFNIYPNPTANHEFSIDLLLAKADEVTVKIISLDGRVLQTETGNWLQGKSAKKITLNSNIPSGIYLVNISGNGLNEVSKIVVK
;
A
#
# COMPACT_ATOMS: atom_id res chain seq x y z
N MET A 1 51.29 -14.52 67.50
CA MET A 1 50.25 -13.92 68.39
C MET A 1 49.46 -12.93 67.56
N ASN A 2 48.15 -12.99 67.34
CA ASN A 2 47.13 -13.97 67.68
C ASN A 2 46.15 -13.95 66.48
N LYS A 3 46.25 -14.93 65.57
CA LYS A 3 45.49 -15.02 64.30
C LYS A 3 44.01 -15.43 64.49
N ASN A 4 43.50 -15.43 65.72
CA ASN A 4 42.20 -16.04 66.06
C ASN A 4 41.14 -15.07 66.61
N PHE A 5 41.36 -13.74 66.59
CA PHE A 5 40.35 -12.78 67.10
C PHE A 5 39.62 -11.98 66.00
N THR A 6 40.23 -11.80 64.83
CA THR A 6 39.57 -11.09 63.70
C THR A 6 38.65 -12.01 62.89
N LEU A 7 38.83 -13.33 62.98
CA LEU A 7 37.92 -14.30 62.35
C LEU A 7 36.59 -14.46 63.10
N PHE A 8 36.51 -14.03 64.37
CA PHE A 8 35.28 -14.16 65.17
C PHE A 8 34.30 -13.00 64.98
N ILE A 9 34.76 -11.85 64.46
CA ILE A 9 33.87 -10.69 64.16
C ILE A 9 33.36 -10.75 62.71
N CYS A 10 34.11 -11.34 61.77
CA CYS A 10 33.60 -11.58 60.41
C CYS A 10 32.67 -12.81 60.31
N ALA A 11 32.70 -13.73 61.28
CA ALA A 11 31.81 -14.88 61.33
C ALA A 11 30.50 -14.64 62.13
N LEU A 12 30.38 -13.53 62.88
CA LEU A 12 29.14 -13.17 63.60
C LEU A 12 28.23 -12.18 62.85
N LEU A 13 28.67 -11.67 61.69
CA LEU A 13 27.84 -10.90 60.75
C LEU A 13 27.25 -11.77 59.63
N PHE A 14 27.63 -13.04 59.57
CA PHE A 14 26.95 -14.07 58.78
C PHE A 14 25.97 -14.81 59.70
N PHE A 15 24.68 -14.75 59.36
CA PHE A 15 23.51 -15.19 60.14
C PHE A 15 23.07 -14.23 61.25
N VAL A 16 22.47 -13.10 60.88
CA VAL A 16 21.01 -12.90 60.87
C VAL A 16 20.74 -11.66 60.00
N GLN A 17 20.38 -11.85 58.72
CA GLN A 17 19.62 -10.82 58.02
C GLN A 17 18.26 -10.81 58.72
N GLN A 18 18.04 -9.91 59.67
CA GLN A 18 16.67 -9.68 60.14
C GLN A 18 15.92 -9.12 58.94
N SER A 19 15.08 -9.95 58.34
CA SER A 19 14.21 -9.59 57.24
C SER A 19 13.08 -8.74 57.81
N TRP A 20 13.33 -7.43 57.96
CA TRP A 20 12.27 -6.49 58.30
C TRP A 20 11.31 -6.40 57.11
N ALA A 21 10.01 -6.54 57.36
CA ALA A 21 9.02 -6.43 56.31
C ALA A 21 9.04 -5.01 55.72
N GLN A 22 9.13 -4.91 54.39
CA GLN A 22 9.15 -3.63 53.67
C GLN A 22 7.80 -3.42 52.96
N GLU A 23 7.25 -2.20 53.01
CA GLU A 23 6.08 -1.86 52.19
C GLU A 23 6.48 -1.88 50.70
N LYS A 24 5.82 -2.72 49.90
CA LYS A 24 5.98 -2.81 48.45
C LYS A 24 4.63 -2.66 47.75
N LEU A 25 4.64 -2.19 46.50
CA LEU A 25 3.46 -2.19 45.63
C LEU A 25 3.20 -3.62 45.18
N LEU A 26 2.29 -4.34 45.82
CA LEU A 26 2.02 -5.75 45.52
C LEU A 26 1.27 -5.96 44.20
N TYR A 27 0.42 -5.02 43.82
CA TYR A 27 -0.32 -5.09 42.56
C TYR A 27 -0.74 -3.70 42.09
N SER A 28 -0.73 -3.48 40.77
CA SER A 28 -1.31 -2.28 40.17
C SER A 28 -2.08 -2.61 38.88
N THR A 29 -3.05 -1.78 38.51
CA THR A 29 -3.80 -1.92 37.26
C THR A 29 -4.44 -0.62 36.80
N GLU A 30 -4.36 -0.35 35.50
CA GLU A 30 -5.11 0.70 34.81
C GLU A 30 -6.28 0.15 33.98
N PHE A 31 -6.58 -1.15 34.14
CA PHE A 31 -7.63 -1.86 33.41
C PHE A 31 -7.47 -1.85 31.88
N ASN A 32 -6.25 -1.65 31.37
CA ASN A 32 -5.98 -1.48 29.95
C ASN A 32 -5.27 -2.70 29.31
N ALA A 33 -5.29 -2.76 27.97
CA ALA A 33 -4.71 -3.88 27.21
C ALA A 33 -3.19 -3.72 26.95
N ALA A 34 -2.64 -2.54 27.22
CA ALA A 34 -1.30 -2.12 26.83
C ALA A 34 -0.48 -1.61 28.02
N SER A 35 -0.70 -2.17 29.22
CA SER A 35 0.11 -1.85 30.39
C SER A 35 1.54 -2.35 30.16
N SER A 36 2.51 -1.53 30.57
CA SER A 36 3.91 -1.92 30.63
C SER A 36 4.16 -3.05 31.63
N ASN A 37 3.21 -3.31 32.54
CA ASN A 37 3.20 -4.50 33.40
C ASN A 37 2.25 -5.57 32.83
N ALA A 38 2.82 -6.68 32.37
CA ALA A 38 2.06 -7.80 31.80
C ALA A 38 1.07 -8.42 32.80
N GLN A 39 1.39 -8.41 34.10
CA GLN A 39 0.50 -8.89 35.16
C GLN A 39 -0.74 -7.99 35.32
N SER A 40 -0.63 -6.73 34.90
CA SER A 40 -1.66 -5.70 34.96
C SER A 40 -2.47 -5.55 33.67
N ASN A 41 -2.23 -6.35 32.63
CA ASN A 41 -2.97 -6.28 31.36
C ASN A 41 -4.37 -6.89 31.49
N TRP A 42 -5.38 -6.26 30.89
CA TRP A 42 -6.77 -6.72 30.94
C TRP A 42 -7.32 -7.10 29.57
N ALA A 43 -8.00 -8.24 29.53
CA ALA A 43 -8.97 -8.55 28.48
C ALA A 43 -10.31 -7.89 28.83
N ALA A 44 -11.17 -7.71 27.83
CA ALA A 44 -12.51 -7.21 28.06
C ALA A 44 -13.32 -8.20 28.93
N VAL A 45 -14.07 -7.67 29.89
CA VAL A 45 -15.03 -8.43 30.71
C VAL A 45 -16.40 -7.85 30.47
N ALA A 46 -17.37 -8.69 30.10
CA ALA A 46 -18.75 -8.26 29.89
C ALA A 46 -19.46 -8.02 31.22
N ALA A 47 -20.31 -6.99 31.28
CA ALA A 47 -21.20 -6.81 32.42
C ALA A 47 -22.35 -7.82 32.37
N THR A 48 -22.30 -8.84 33.23
CA THR A 48 -23.31 -9.91 33.30
C THR A 48 -23.98 -9.99 34.66
N SER A 49 -25.19 -10.57 34.70
CA SER A 49 -25.91 -10.93 35.93
C SER A 49 -25.38 -12.21 36.61
N SER A 50 -24.28 -12.77 36.11
CA SER A 50 -23.52 -13.85 36.72
C SER A 50 -22.10 -13.37 37.01
N GLU A 51 -21.50 -13.81 38.11
CA GLU A 51 -20.14 -13.41 38.51
C GLU A 51 -19.10 -13.89 37.50
N GLN A 52 -18.30 -12.97 36.98
CA GLN A 52 -17.15 -13.26 36.12
C GLN A 52 -15.87 -13.21 36.96
N THR A 53 -14.99 -14.20 36.82
CA THR A 53 -13.78 -14.30 37.63
C THR A 53 -12.52 -14.14 36.78
N VAL A 54 -11.60 -13.28 37.21
CA VAL A 54 -10.27 -13.09 36.58
C VAL A 54 -9.20 -13.20 37.67
N THR A 55 -8.29 -14.15 37.53
CA THR A 55 -7.18 -14.34 38.48
C THR A 55 -5.90 -13.72 37.95
N LYS A 56 -5.21 -13.00 38.83
CA LYS A 56 -3.94 -12.32 38.63
C LYS A 56 -2.92 -12.82 39.64
N THR A 57 -1.66 -12.44 39.44
CA THR A 57 -0.58 -12.73 40.38
C THR A 57 0.00 -11.39 40.83
N THR A 58 0.33 -11.27 42.11
CA THR A 58 1.00 -10.09 42.67
C THR A 58 2.48 -10.05 42.26
N ASP A 59 3.02 -8.83 42.13
CA ASP A 59 4.35 -8.55 41.55
C ASP A 59 5.51 -9.10 42.40
N PHE A 60 5.36 -9.18 43.74
CA PHE A 60 6.44 -9.57 44.68
C PHE A 60 6.13 -10.82 45.50
N SER A 61 4.93 -10.94 46.05
CA SER A 61 4.57 -12.05 46.93
C SER A 61 4.13 -13.30 46.16
N ALA A 62 3.96 -13.20 44.84
CA ALA A 62 3.43 -14.25 43.96
C ALA A 62 2.08 -14.82 44.43
N GLU A 63 1.37 -14.08 45.29
CA GLU A 63 0.04 -14.43 45.75
C GLU A 63 -0.95 -14.33 44.60
N SER A 64 -1.88 -15.29 44.56
CA SER A 64 -3.01 -15.29 43.64
C SER A 64 -4.02 -14.22 44.06
N LEU A 65 -4.28 -13.26 43.18
CA LEU A 65 -5.25 -12.19 43.36
C LEU A 65 -6.42 -12.38 42.40
N THR A 66 -7.53 -12.89 42.91
CA THR A 66 -8.73 -13.17 42.13
C THR A 66 -9.71 -12.00 42.21
N PHE A 67 -10.10 -11.47 41.05
CA PHE A 67 -11.15 -10.47 40.87
C PHE A 67 -12.45 -11.15 40.47
N LYS A 68 -13.53 -10.79 41.15
CA LYS A 68 -14.90 -11.23 40.90
C LYS A 68 -15.74 -10.03 40.51
N PHE A 69 -16.23 -10.03 39.28
CA PHE A 69 -17.02 -8.96 38.68
C PHE A 69 -18.49 -9.37 38.61
N PHE A 70 -19.36 -8.60 39.24
CA PHE A 70 -20.80 -8.76 39.13
C PHE A 70 -21.43 -7.47 38.61
N GLN A 71 -22.02 -7.53 37.42
CA GLN A 71 -22.56 -6.37 36.69
C GLN A 71 -21.55 -5.23 36.45
N ILE A 72 -20.27 -5.59 36.32
CA ILE A 72 -19.17 -4.70 35.96
C ILE A 72 -18.66 -5.05 34.57
N ALA A 73 -18.49 -4.06 33.71
CA ALA A 73 -17.79 -4.21 32.44
C ALA A 73 -16.34 -3.73 32.58
N VAL A 74 -15.38 -4.51 32.10
CA VAL A 74 -13.99 -4.05 31.94
C VAL A 74 -13.76 -3.80 30.46
N SER A 75 -13.37 -2.57 30.11
CA SER A 75 -13.07 -2.20 28.73
C SER A 75 -11.62 -1.71 28.62
N PRO A 76 -10.71 -2.49 28.01
CA PRO A 76 -9.29 -2.24 28.11
C PRO A 76 -8.71 -1.26 27.08
N THR A 77 -9.54 -0.76 26.17
CA THR A 77 -9.15 0.20 25.12
C THR A 77 -10.10 1.39 25.02
N ALA A 78 -11.21 1.40 25.75
CA ALA A 78 -12.20 2.46 25.64
C ALA A 78 -11.74 3.77 26.31
N VAL A 79 -12.05 4.88 25.63
CA VAL A 79 -11.89 6.24 26.12
C VAL A 79 -13.23 6.98 26.02
N ASP A 80 -13.59 7.74 27.06
CA ASP A 80 -14.74 8.65 27.05
C ASP A 80 -14.25 10.09 27.20
N ALA A 81 -13.55 10.56 26.16
CA ALA A 81 -12.88 11.87 26.13
C ALA A 81 -13.87 13.05 26.23
N ALA A 82 -15.17 12.80 26.02
CA ALA A 82 -16.21 13.79 26.23
C ALA A 82 -16.49 14.06 27.72
N ARG A 83 -16.16 13.12 28.60
CA ARG A 83 -16.49 13.18 30.04
C ARG A 83 -15.26 13.22 30.93
N PHE A 84 -14.21 12.48 30.59
CA PHE A 84 -12.97 12.42 31.35
C PHE A 84 -11.80 12.97 30.54
N LYS A 85 -10.83 13.58 31.22
CA LYS A 85 -9.60 14.09 30.60
C LYS A 85 -8.54 12.99 30.60
N TYR A 86 -8.00 12.67 29.42
CA TYR A 86 -6.93 11.69 29.21
C TYR A 86 -5.64 12.41 28.80
N ALA A 87 -4.47 11.95 29.26
CA ALA A 87 -3.16 12.51 28.88
C ALA A 87 -2.85 12.20 27.39
N PRO A 88 -2.22 13.12 26.60
CA PRO A 88 -0.95 13.79 26.90
C PRO A 88 -0.93 15.30 26.54
N ALA A 89 -1.10 16.18 27.52
CA ALA A 89 -0.90 17.63 27.35
C ALA A 89 -0.30 18.23 28.63
N ALA A 90 0.44 19.33 28.50
CA ALA A 90 1.20 19.97 29.58
C ALA A 90 0.37 20.12 30.86
N ALA A 91 0.98 19.75 31.99
CA ALA A 91 0.38 19.77 33.31
C ALA A 91 0.09 21.21 33.73
N ASP A 92 -1.18 21.62 33.63
CA ASP A 92 -1.72 22.76 34.38
C ASP A 92 -3.24 22.56 34.59
N ALA A 93 -3.70 22.89 35.81
CA ALA A 93 -5.06 22.79 36.36
C ALA A 93 -5.51 21.44 37.00
N GLY A 94 -4.91 21.09 38.14
CA GLY A 94 -5.59 20.58 39.35
C GLY A 94 -6.46 19.31 39.36
N GLY A 95 -6.64 18.59 38.24
CA GLY A 95 -7.44 17.35 38.15
C GLY A 95 -6.60 16.08 37.97
N VAL A 96 -7.14 14.91 38.34
CA VAL A 96 -6.46 13.60 38.17
C VAL A 96 -6.60 13.15 36.71
N GLN A 97 -5.47 13.00 36.02
CA GLN A 97 -5.41 12.49 34.65
C GLN A 97 -5.63 10.96 34.65
N VAL A 98 -6.40 10.44 33.67
CA VAL A 98 -6.65 8.99 33.53
C VAL A 98 -6.13 8.46 32.20
N THR A 99 -5.73 7.19 32.14
CA THR A 99 -5.31 6.50 30.91
C THR A 99 -6.50 5.77 30.26
N ALA A 100 -6.36 5.38 28.99
CA ALA A 100 -7.39 4.59 28.30
C ALA A 100 -7.58 3.25 29.01
N GLY A 101 -8.82 2.82 29.24
CA GLY A 101 -9.15 1.64 30.04
C GLY A 101 -9.99 1.96 31.29
N TRP A 102 -10.95 1.10 31.63
CA TRP A 102 -11.72 1.22 32.88
C TRP A 102 -12.47 -0.05 33.27
N ALA A 103 -12.85 -0.15 34.55
CA ALA A 103 -13.89 -1.04 35.06
C ALA A 103 -15.15 -0.24 35.46
N GLN A 104 -16.26 -0.42 34.74
CA GLN A 104 -17.50 0.33 34.90
C GLN A 104 -18.61 -0.50 35.50
N ALA A 105 -19.20 -0.01 36.59
CA ALA A 105 -20.48 -0.45 37.09
C ALA A 105 -21.62 0.03 36.18
N GLN A 106 -22.45 -0.89 35.69
CA GLN A 106 -23.65 -0.54 34.93
C GLN A 106 -24.75 0.02 35.86
N LYS A 107 -25.78 0.67 35.29
CA LYS A 107 -26.91 1.27 36.02
C LYS A 107 -27.90 0.24 36.60
N ASN A 108 -27.38 -0.76 37.30
CA ASN A 108 -28.14 -1.87 37.85
C ASN A 108 -27.85 -2.03 39.35
N LEU A 109 -28.83 -2.54 40.08
CA LEU A 109 -28.72 -2.78 41.53
C LEU A 109 -27.68 -3.84 41.88
N GLY A 110 -26.85 -3.55 42.87
CA GLY A 110 -25.95 -4.51 43.52
C GLY A 110 -24.62 -4.81 42.83
N SER A 111 -24.13 -3.93 41.94
CA SER A 111 -22.85 -4.16 41.25
C SER A 111 -21.62 -4.15 42.18
N TYR A 112 -20.68 -5.07 41.96
CA TYR A 112 -19.44 -5.13 42.75
C TYR A 112 -18.23 -5.71 42.01
N ILE A 113 -17.05 -5.32 42.51
CA ILE A 113 -15.76 -5.96 42.24
C ILE A 113 -15.24 -6.51 43.57
N GLU A 114 -15.12 -7.83 43.73
CA GLU A 114 -14.55 -8.46 44.94
C GLU A 114 -13.17 -9.04 44.63
N LEU A 115 -12.21 -8.79 45.51
CA LEU A 115 -10.83 -9.27 45.42
C LEU A 115 -10.59 -10.31 46.49
N SER A 116 -9.88 -11.40 46.14
CA SER A 116 -9.42 -12.40 47.12
C SER A 116 -8.50 -11.78 48.18
N ALA A 117 -8.35 -12.48 49.31
CA ALA A 117 -7.51 -12.01 50.40
C ALA A 117 -6.02 -12.02 50.02
N LEU A 118 -5.29 -10.98 50.43
CA LEU A 118 -3.83 -10.91 50.41
C LEU A 118 -3.28 -10.98 51.83
N ASN A 119 -2.10 -11.59 51.99
CA ASN A 119 -1.44 -11.84 53.27
C ASN A 119 -1.13 -10.54 54.03
N SER A 120 -0.79 -9.46 53.33
CA SER A 120 -0.61 -8.14 53.93
C SER A 120 -1.09 -7.04 52.99
N ILE A 121 -1.95 -6.14 53.48
CA ILE A 121 -2.30 -4.89 52.80
C ILE A 121 -2.07 -3.73 53.77
N THR A 122 -1.10 -2.89 53.45
CA THR A 122 -0.81 -1.67 54.20
C THR A 122 -1.63 -0.49 53.68
N LYS A 123 -1.78 -0.37 52.36
CA LYS A 123 -2.41 0.79 51.71
C LYS A 123 -3.03 0.43 50.37
N VAL A 124 -4.17 1.03 50.06
CA VAL A 124 -4.84 0.93 48.76
C VAL A 124 -5.01 2.34 48.19
N VAL A 125 -4.59 2.54 46.95
CA VAL A 125 -4.77 3.79 46.20
C VAL A 125 -5.58 3.47 44.95
N PHE A 126 -6.66 4.18 44.69
CA PHE A 126 -7.45 3.99 43.49
C PHE A 126 -7.99 5.29 42.93
N THR A 127 -8.16 5.35 41.61
CA THR A 127 -8.74 6.50 40.91
C THR A 127 -10.07 6.11 40.30
N HIS A 128 -11.13 6.87 40.59
CA HIS A 128 -12.47 6.58 40.11
C HIS A 128 -13.21 7.81 39.58
N GLY A 129 -14.25 7.60 38.77
CA GLY A 129 -15.07 8.62 38.12
C GLY A 129 -16.55 8.24 38.05
N ALA A 130 -17.40 9.20 37.66
CA ALA A 130 -18.83 8.98 37.46
C ALA A 130 -19.42 10.01 36.48
N THR A 131 -20.62 9.74 35.96
CA THR A 131 -21.34 10.62 35.01
C THR A 131 -22.09 11.81 35.67
N GLY A 132 -21.90 12.05 36.96
CA GLY A 132 -22.48 13.19 37.70
C GLY A 132 -21.74 13.47 39.02
N GLY A 133 -21.88 14.68 39.57
CA GLY A 133 -21.26 15.04 40.85
C GLY A 133 -21.80 14.21 42.02
N SER A 134 -20.95 13.95 43.01
CA SER A 134 -21.28 13.21 44.26
C SER A 134 -21.53 11.70 44.08
N ARG A 135 -20.77 11.01 43.20
CA ARG A 135 -20.98 9.58 42.83
C ARG A 135 -19.64 8.84 42.67
N GLY A 136 -19.61 7.51 42.56
CA GLY A 136 -18.36 6.74 42.37
C GLY A 136 -18.36 5.34 43.00
N TYR A 137 -17.19 4.87 43.45
CA TYR A 137 -17.04 3.57 44.13
C TYR A 137 -16.83 3.74 45.64
N LYS A 138 -17.46 2.84 46.41
CA LYS A 138 -17.13 2.58 47.81
C LYS A 138 -16.03 1.52 47.88
N LEU A 139 -15.15 1.60 48.87
CA LEU A 139 -14.21 0.53 49.20
C LEU A 139 -14.59 -0.12 50.53
N TRP A 140 -14.60 -1.45 50.54
CA TRP A 140 -14.81 -2.31 51.69
C TRP A 140 -13.60 -3.21 51.89
N LYS A 141 -13.32 -3.58 53.14
CA LYS A 141 -12.33 -4.60 53.49
C LYS A 141 -12.94 -5.70 54.35
N LYS A 142 -12.32 -6.88 54.34
CA LYS A 142 -12.66 -8.02 55.20
C LYS A 142 -11.38 -8.71 55.64
N VAL A 143 -11.21 -8.91 56.95
CA VAL A 143 -10.04 -9.62 57.52
C VAL A 143 -10.44 -11.06 57.83
N GLY A 144 -9.75 -12.02 57.22
CA GLY A 144 -10.05 -13.45 57.38
C GLY A 144 -11.52 -13.79 57.11
N SER A 145 -12.18 -14.44 58.06
CA SER A 145 -13.61 -14.79 58.02
C SER A 145 -14.55 -13.74 58.64
N GLY A 146 -14.05 -12.54 58.95
CA GLY A 146 -14.82 -11.45 59.55
C GLY A 146 -15.89 -10.85 58.62
N ALA A 147 -16.61 -9.84 59.12
CA ALA A 147 -17.60 -9.09 58.33
C ALA A 147 -16.92 -8.07 57.40
N TRP A 148 -17.60 -7.71 56.30
CA TRP A 148 -17.19 -6.60 55.45
C TRP A 148 -17.34 -5.27 56.19
N THR A 149 -16.29 -4.45 56.20
CA THR A 149 -16.26 -3.12 56.80
C THR A 149 -16.01 -2.07 55.72
N GLU A 150 -16.80 -1.01 55.70
CA GLU A 150 -16.63 0.10 54.75
C GLU A 150 -15.42 0.94 55.18
N VAL A 151 -14.52 1.26 54.25
CA VAL A 151 -13.29 2.01 54.51
C VAL A 151 -13.12 3.24 53.61
N SER A 152 -13.97 3.43 52.60
CA SER A 152 -14.06 4.70 51.85
C SER A 152 -15.40 4.89 51.15
N THR A 153 -15.89 6.14 51.17
CA THR A 153 -17.08 6.64 50.47
C THR A 153 -16.82 7.93 49.68
N SER A 154 -15.55 8.18 49.32
CA SER A 154 -15.19 9.40 48.59
C SER A 154 -15.96 9.52 47.27
N PHE A 155 -16.49 10.70 46.97
CA PHE A 155 -17.20 10.94 45.72
C PHE A 155 -16.25 11.44 44.64
N ALA A 156 -16.50 11.03 43.40
CA ALA A 156 -15.80 11.54 42.22
C ALA A 156 -16.48 12.77 41.61
N VAL A 157 -15.66 13.66 41.07
CA VAL A 157 -16.08 14.79 40.25
C VAL A 157 -15.94 14.42 38.77
N PRO A 158 -17.00 14.52 37.94
CA PRO A 158 -17.04 13.97 36.58
C PRO A 158 -15.88 14.41 35.67
N SER A 159 -15.48 15.68 35.74
CA SER A 159 -14.48 16.26 34.83
C SER A 159 -13.02 15.98 35.21
N SER A 160 -12.75 15.48 36.41
CA SER A 160 -11.39 15.35 36.96
C SER A 160 -11.10 14.01 37.61
N GLY A 161 -12.10 13.12 37.73
CA GLY A 161 -11.99 11.93 38.58
C GLY A 161 -11.69 12.28 40.04
N GLN A 162 -11.51 11.25 40.87
CA GLN A 162 -11.01 11.40 42.23
C GLN A 162 -10.05 10.26 42.54
N GLN A 163 -8.86 10.60 43.03
CA GLN A 163 -7.94 9.63 43.62
C GLN A 163 -8.22 9.50 45.12
N VAL A 164 -8.24 8.27 45.60
CA VAL A 164 -8.55 7.91 46.98
C VAL A 164 -7.41 7.04 47.50
N THR A 165 -6.87 7.41 48.66
CA THR A 165 -5.86 6.64 49.38
C THR A 165 -6.43 6.19 50.71
N VAL A 166 -6.40 4.88 50.96
CA VAL A 166 -6.90 4.24 52.19
C VAL A 166 -5.78 3.44 52.82
N ASN A 167 -5.42 3.77 54.06
CA ASN A 167 -4.50 2.96 54.86
C ASN A 167 -5.27 1.82 55.51
N ILE A 168 -4.79 0.59 55.35
CA ILE A 168 -5.41 -0.64 55.86
C ILE A 168 -4.57 -1.25 56.99
N ASN A 169 -3.25 -1.38 56.80
CA ASN A 169 -2.27 -1.89 57.78
C ASN A 169 -2.68 -3.21 58.47
N GLU A 170 -3.22 -4.16 57.71
CA GLU A 170 -3.71 -5.45 58.22
C GLU A 170 -3.21 -6.63 57.39
N THR A 171 -3.30 -7.82 57.96
CA THR A 171 -2.95 -9.09 57.31
C THR A 171 -4.19 -9.89 56.94
N ASN A 172 -4.11 -10.72 55.90
CA ASN A 172 -5.21 -11.57 55.43
C ASN A 172 -6.48 -10.76 55.08
N VAL A 173 -6.32 -9.78 54.18
CA VAL A 173 -7.36 -8.78 53.86
C VAL A 173 -7.90 -9.01 52.45
N ALA A 174 -9.21 -9.22 52.32
CA ALA A 174 -9.95 -9.15 51.06
C ALA A 174 -10.55 -7.75 50.86
N LEU A 175 -10.66 -7.31 49.61
CA LEU A 175 -11.21 -5.99 49.25
C LEU A 175 -12.48 -6.15 48.42
N LYS A 176 -13.39 -5.19 48.52
CA LYS A 176 -14.59 -5.14 47.67
C LYS A 176 -14.94 -3.71 47.30
N PHE A 177 -15.19 -3.46 46.03
CA PHE A 177 -15.66 -2.20 45.49
C PHE A 177 -17.14 -2.33 45.15
N THR A 178 -17.97 -1.41 45.61
CA THR A 178 -19.40 -1.36 45.26
C THR A 178 -19.77 0.02 44.75
N ASN A 179 -20.82 0.12 43.95
CA ASN A 179 -21.29 1.42 43.48
C ASN A 179 -21.81 2.29 44.65
N LEU A 180 -21.53 3.60 44.63
CA LEU A 180 -22.10 4.56 45.57
C LEU A 180 -23.60 4.80 45.30
N ASN A 181 -24.04 4.68 44.03
CA ASN A 181 -25.42 4.90 43.60
C ASN A 181 -25.77 3.98 42.42
N ASP A 182 -26.40 2.85 42.72
CA ASP A 182 -26.69 1.76 41.78
C ASP A 182 -27.41 2.15 40.47
N PRO A 183 -28.38 3.07 40.46
CA PRO A 183 -28.96 3.60 39.22
C PRO A 183 -28.01 4.33 38.25
N GLN A 184 -26.70 4.38 38.50
CA GLN A 184 -25.76 5.25 37.80
C GLN A 184 -24.43 4.56 37.52
N ASN A 185 -23.74 5.02 36.48
CA ASN A 185 -22.43 4.47 36.12
C ASN A 185 -21.33 5.00 37.06
N ALA A 186 -20.48 4.10 37.54
CA ALA A 186 -19.23 4.41 38.24
C ALA A 186 -18.06 3.75 37.50
N TYR A 187 -16.93 4.46 37.38
CA TYR A 187 -15.74 4.04 36.63
C TYR A 187 -14.56 3.93 37.58
N LEU A 188 -13.81 2.83 37.50
CA LEU A 188 -12.55 2.63 38.21
C LEU A 188 -11.45 2.62 37.14
N PHE A 189 -10.53 3.58 37.22
CA PHE A 189 -9.50 3.82 36.21
C PHE A 189 -8.14 3.26 36.61
N ASP A 190 -7.78 3.36 37.90
CA ASP A 190 -6.51 2.89 38.44
C ASP A 190 -6.73 2.25 39.81
N LEU A 191 -5.99 1.19 40.12
CA LEU A 191 -5.95 0.53 41.42
C LEU A 191 -4.51 0.11 41.72
N LYS A 192 -4.02 0.48 42.91
CA LYS A 192 -2.70 0.15 43.46
C LYS A 192 -2.87 -0.40 44.87
N ILE A 193 -2.30 -1.58 45.13
CA ILE A 193 -2.37 -2.28 46.42
C ILE A 193 -0.95 -2.42 46.95
N TYR A 194 -0.70 -1.88 48.14
CA TYR A 194 0.57 -1.94 48.85
C TYR A 194 0.44 -2.89 50.04
N GLY A 195 1.52 -3.60 50.36
CA GLY A 195 1.58 -4.51 51.49
C GLY A 195 2.99 -4.76 51.97
N ASN A 196 3.11 -5.30 53.18
CA ASN A 196 4.41 -5.66 53.74
C ASN A 196 4.89 -6.97 53.12
N TYR A 197 6.07 -6.93 52.51
CA TYR A 197 6.74 -8.07 51.91
C TYR A 197 8.07 -8.32 52.64
N THR A 198 8.32 -9.59 52.97
CA THR A 198 9.55 -10.05 53.61
C THR A 198 10.27 -10.98 52.64
N SER A 199 11.34 -10.49 52.01
CA SER A 199 12.17 -11.35 51.14
C SER A 199 13.00 -12.32 51.96
N THR A 200 13.14 -13.55 51.47
CA THR A 200 14.00 -14.61 52.04
C THR A 200 15.33 -14.75 51.29
N VAL A 201 15.58 -13.93 50.26
CA VAL A 201 16.78 -13.97 49.42
C VAL A 201 17.46 -12.61 49.33
N THR A 202 18.71 -12.57 48.88
CA THR A 202 19.45 -11.32 48.68
C THR A 202 18.73 -10.44 47.66
N GLN A 203 18.61 -9.14 47.94
CA GLN A 203 17.98 -8.16 47.04
C GLN A 203 19.03 -7.28 46.35
N TYR A 204 18.74 -6.91 45.10
CA TYR A 204 19.57 -6.05 44.28
C TYR A 204 18.78 -4.83 43.77
N PRO A 205 19.32 -3.61 43.89
CA PRO A 205 18.71 -2.42 43.31
C PRO A 205 18.87 -2.39 41.79
N LEU A 206 17.84 -1.88 41.10
CA LEU A 206 17.90 -1.52 39.69
C LEU A 206 17.76 0.01 39.56
N THR A 207 18.73 0.67 38.94
CA THR A 207 18.65 2.10 38.58
C THR A 207 18.39 2.23 37.08
N THR A 208 17.51 3.14 36.68
CA THR A 208 17.20 3.39 35.26
C THR A 208 17.33 4.86 34.97
N THR A 209 18.04 5.20 33.90
CA THR A 209 18.24 6.59 33.49
C THR A 209 17.96 6.77 32.01
N LEU A 210 17.71 8.01 31.60
CA LEU A 210 17.60 8.39 30.19
C LEU A 210 18.91 9.04 29.77
N SER A 211 19.37 8.77 28.56
CA SER A 211 20.44 9.55 27.91
C SER A 211 20.09 11.04 27.77
N ASN A 212 18.80 11.35 27.65
CA ASN A 212 18.26 12.71 27.66
C ASN A 212 16.89 12.71 28.38
N ALA A 213 16.75 13.54 29.42
CA ALA A 213 15.55 13.61 30.25
C ALA A 213 14.29 14.05 29.49
N ALA A 214 14.43 14.80 28.39
CA ALA A 214 13.30 15.21 27.55
C ALA A 214 12.91 14.14 26.50
N ALA A 215 13.72 13.10 26.31
CA ALA A 215 13.59 12.20 25.17
C ALA A 215 12.52 11.12 25.32
N GLY A 216 12.04 10.86 26.54
CA GLY A 216 11.10 9.76 26.75
C GLY A 216 10.90 9.38 28.20
N THR A 217 10.40 8.17 28.42
CA THR A 217 10.22 7.56 29.74
C THR A 217 10.69 6.10 29.73
N ILE A 218 10.95 5.55 30.91
CA ILE A 218 11.22 4.12 31.12
C ILE A 218 10.18 3.58 32.08
N ALA A 219 9.49 2.53 31.67
CA ALA A 219 8.63 1.73 32.54
C ALA A 219 9.35 0.43 32.95
N ARG A 220 9.02 -0.06 34.15
CA ARG A 220 9.57 -1.29 34.75
C ARG A 220 8.46 -2.24 35.15
N SER A 221 8.66 -3.53 34.96
CA SER A 221 7.74 -4.57 35.40
C SER A 221 8.49 -5.81 35.88
N PRO A 222 8.39 -6.22 37.16
CA PRO A 222 7.67 -5.54 38.24
C PRO A 222 8.32 -4.18 38.60
N ASN A 223 7.56 -3.25 39.17
CA ASN A 223 8.06 -1.91 39.52
C ASN A 223 8.54 -1.86 40.98
N ALA A 224 9.87 -1.84 41.17
CA ALA A 224 10.51 -1.81 42.48
C ALA A 224 11.77 -0.92 42.49
N THR A 225 12.18 -0.54 43.69
CA THR A 225 13.54 -0.03 43.95
C THR A 225 14.56 -1.18 44.01
N ASP A 226 14.17 -2.29 44.65
CA ASP A 226 15.00 -3.45 44.95
C ASP A 226 14.26 -4.73 44.59
N TYR A 227 15.00 -5.70 44.05
CA TYR A 227 14.48 -6.94 43.48
C TYR A 227 15.19 -8.15 44.05
N ASP A 228 14.45 -9.21 44.33
CA ASP A 228 14.99 -10.49 44.79
C ASP A 228 15.96 -11.08 43.75
N ALA A 229 17.05 -11.69 44.21
CA ALA A 229 18.05 -12.32 43.34
C ALA A 229 17.40 -13.35 42.39
N GLY A 230 17.65 -13.19 41.08
CA GLY A 230 17.08 -14.00 40.01
C GLY A 230 15.79 -13.44 39.40
N THR A 231 15.25 -12.33 39.91
CA THR A 231 14.03 -11.70 39.35
C THR A 231 14.28 -11.15 37.96
N ASP A 232 13.43 -11.49 36.99
CA ASP A 232 13.41 -10.87 35.67
C ASP A 232 12.57 -9.59 35.67
N VAL A 233 13.19 -8.47 35.29
CA VAL A 233 12.54 -7.15 35.21
C VAL A 233 12.48 -6.70 33.76
N SER A 234 11.27 -6.56 33.22
CA SER A 234 11.04 -6.01 31.89
C SER A 234 11.13 -4.49 31.90
N LEU A 235 11.97 -3.93 31.03
CA LEU A 235 12.17 -2.50 30.83
C LEU A 235 11.60 -2.07 29.48
N THR A 236 10.71 -1.08 29.48
CA THR A 236 10.10 -0.54 28.25
C THR A 236 10.42 0.94 28.12
N ALA A 237 10.99 1.33 26.98
CA ALA A 237 11.31 2.71 26.62
C ALA A 237 10.21 3.32 25.75
N THR A 238 9.70 4.50 26.10
CA THR A 238 8.73 5.25 25.30
C THR A 238 9.35 6.56 24.86
N SER A 239 9.31 6.88 23.55
CA SER A 239 9.91 8.11 23.01
C SER A 239 8.92 9.28 23.05
N ASN A 240 9.40 10.47 23.42
CA ASN A 240 8.67 11.73 23.25
C ASN A 240 8.85 12.27 21.81
N PHE A 241 7.95 13.15 21.37
CA PHE A 241 8.03 13.81 20.07
C PHE A 241 9.40 14.50 19.87
N GLY A 242 10.04 14.24 18.74
CA GLY A 242 11.39 14.71 18.41
C GLY A 242 12.51 13.77 18.85
N TYR A 243 12.21 12.54 19.29
CA TYR A 243 13.20 11.57 19.75
C TYR A 243 12.89 10.13 19.31
N ARG A 244 13.94 9.30 19.19
CA ARG A 244 13.82 7.86 18.90
C ARG A 244 14.66 7.05 19.88
N PHE A 245 14.08 6.01 20.46
CA PHE A 245 14.84 5.00 21.21
C PHE A 245 15.81 4.24 20.29
N VAL A 246 17.05 4.06 20.76
CA VAL A 246 18.12 3.39 20.01
C VAL A 246 18.47 2.05 20.64
N LYS A 247 18.80 2.04 21.93
CA LYS A 247 19.28 0.86 22.67
C LYS A 247 19.29 1.06 24.18
N TRP A 248 19.42 -0.04 24.90
CA TRP A 248 19.74 -0.09 26.32
C TRP A 248 21.24 -0.28 26.51
N VAL A 249 21.82 0.44 27.48
CA VAL A 249 23.24 0.34 27.85
C VAL A 249 23.41 0.18 29.36
N ASP A 250 24.52 -0.43 29.77
CA ASP A 250 24.92 -0.54 31.16
C ASP A 250 25.58 0.77 31.62
N ALA A 251 24.81 1.57 32.35
CA ALA A 251 25.26 2.86 32.83
C ALA A 251 26.33 2.77 33.93
N ALA A 252 26.47 1.61 34.59
CA ALA A 252 27.52 1.39 35.58
C ALA A 252 28.85 0.96 34.94
N ASN A 253 28.81 0.43 33.71
CA ASN A 253 29.97 -0.09 32.99
C ASN A 253 30.28 0.73 31.72
N GLY A 254 30.37 2.06 31.87
CA GLY A 254 30.80 2.94 30.78
C GLY A 254 29.89 2.95 29.55
N ASP A 255 28.59 2.71 29.72
CA ASP A 255 27.59 2.61 28.64
C ASP A 255 27.82 1.46 27.66
N ALA A 256 28.32 0.31 28.14
CA ALA A 256 28.40 -0.90 27.34
C ALA A 256 27.02 -1.33 26.82
N ASP A 257 26.95 -1.76 25.55
CA ASP A 257 25.70 -2.15 24.91
C ASP A 257 25.07 -3.39 25.57
N LEU A 258 23.79 -3.29 25.94
CA LEU A 258 23.03 -4.40 26.53
C LEU A 258 22.06 -5.03 25.52
N SER A 259 21.21 -4.22 24.88
CA SER A 259 20.18 -4.71 23.96
C SER A 259 19.58 -3.60 23.12
N THR A 260 19.21 -3.89 21.88
CA THR A 260 18.36 -3.02 21.04
C THR A 260 16.88 -3.38 21.16
N ALA A 261 16.54 -4.48 21.85
CA ALA A 261 15.15 -4.91 22.04
C ALA A 261 14.41 -3.94 22.97
N ASN A 262 13.14 -3.67 22.66
CA ASN A 262 12.24 -2.89 23.49
C ASN A 262 10.85 -3.56 23.45
N PRO A 263 10.38 -4.18 24.54
CA PRO A 263 10.98 -4.21 25.87
C PRO A 263 12.28 -5.04 25.97
N TYR A 264 13.09 -4.76 27.00
CA TYR A 264 14.31 -5.47 27.37
C TYR A 264 14.19 -6.08 28.77
N THR A 265 14.42 -7.38 28.90
CA THR A 265 14.38 -8.08 30.20
C THR A 265 15.76 -8.11 30.86
N VAL A 266 15.81 -7.66 32.11
CA VAL A 266 17.00 -7.66 32.98
C VAL A 266 16.79 -8.66 34.12
N THR A 267 17.59 -9.71 34.15
CA THR A 267 17.65 -10.62 35.31
C THR A 267 18.48 -10.00 36.45
N MET A 268 17.93 -9.91 37.65
CA MET A 268 18.55 -9.25 38.81
C MET A 268 19.45 -10.22 39.59
N ASN A 269 20.70 -10.35 39.17
CA ASN A 269 21.73 -11.18 39.82
C ASN A 269 22.82 -10.38 40.56
N ALA A 270 22.79 -9.06 40.41
CA ALA A 270 23.61 -8.06 41.09
C ALA A 270 22.88 -6.71 41.01
N SER A 271 23.36 -5.70 41.75
CA SER A 271 22.92 -4.31 41.56
C SER A 271 23.18 -3.88 40.11
N LYS A 272 22.19 -3.32 39.42
CA LYS A 272 22.28 -2.95 38.00
C LYS A 272 21.89 -1.50 37.75
N SER A 273 22.51 -0.88 36.76
CA SER A 273 22.17 0.47 36.29
C SER A 273 22.00 0.45 34.78
N VAL A 274 20.78 0.65 34.29
CA VAL A 274 20.43 0.53 32.87
C VAL A 274 20.01 1.89 32.33
N LYS A 275 20.58 2.32 31.20
CA LYS A 275 20.22 3.58 30.56
C LYS A 275 19.56 3.34 29.21
N ALA A 276 18.45 4.03 28.97
CA ALA A 276 17.84 4.09 27.64
C ALA A 276 18.50 5.19 26.80
N VAL A 277 19.08 4.80 25.68
CA VAL A 277 19.72 5.70 24.73
C VAL A 277 18.70 6.13 23.69
N TYR A 278 18.56 7.45 23.52
CA TYR A 278 17.71 8.07 22.52
C TYR A 278 18.55 8.96 21.62
N GLU A 279 18.12 9.11 20.37
CA GLU A 279 18.62 10.11 19.43
C GLU A 279 17.55 11.18 19.20
N ALA A 280 17.99 12.42 18.95
CA ALA A 280 17.10 13.48 18.52
C ALA A 280 16.72 13.26 17.04
N LYS A 281 15.44 13.44 16.72
CA LYS A 281 14.93 13.54 15.35
C LYS A 281 14.75 15.02 15.00
N ASN A 282 15.08 15.38 13.78
CA ASN A 282 14.79 16.72 13.28
C ASN A 282 13.27 16.96 13.28
N THR A 283 12.87 18.19 13.58
CA THR A 283 11.47 18.62 13.51
C THR A 283 11.36 19.86 12.64
N TYR A 284 10.31 19.92 11.83
CA TYR A 284 10.12 20.97 10.83
C TYR A 284 8.73 21.59 10.91
N THR A 285 8.62 22.86 10.56
CA THR A 285 7.34 23.58 10.48
C THR A 285 6.59 23.22 9.20
N PHE A 286 5.27 23.19 9.27
CA PHE A 286 4.40 22.92 8.12
C PHE A 286 3.23 23.89 8.15
N THR A 287 3.13 24.77 7.17
CA THR A 287 2.13 25.85 7.15
C THR A 287 1.33 25.82 5.87
N VAL A 288 0.00 25.97 5.98
CA VAL A 288 -0.90 26.14 4.84
C VAL A 288 -1.61 27.48 4.98
N THR A 289 -1.40 28.37 4.01
CA THR A 289 -2.11 29.64 3.89
C THR A 289 -3.27 29.53 2.91
N LYS A 290 -4.30 30.36 3.09
CA LYS A 290 -5.48 30.40 2.22
C LYS A 290 -5.50 31.70 1.41
N GLU A 291 -5.86 31.60 0.13
CA GLU A 291 -6.02 32.74 -0.77
C GLU A 291 -7.39 32.67 -1.47
N GLY A 292 -7.96 33.83 -1.80
CA GLY A 292 -9.30 33.93 -2.39
C GLY A 292 -10.37 33.89 -1.30
N SER A 293 -11.25 32.88 -1.31
CA SER A 293 -12.29 32.76 -0.27
C SER A 293 -11.71 32.57 1.12
N THR A 294 -12.30 33.27 2.10
CA THR A 294 -11.96 33.10 3.52
C THR A 294 -12.50 31.79 4.10
N TRP A 295 -13.54 31.23 3.49
CA TRP A 295 -14.30 30.06 3.92
C TRP A 295 -13.69 28.72 3.48
N GLY A 296 -12.59 28.74 2.72
CA GLY A 296 -11.84 27.53 2.40
C GLY A 296 -11.30 26.84 3.66
N GLU A 297 -11.29 25.52 3.67
CA GLU A 297 -10.81 24.71 4.80
C GLU A 297 -9.83 23.63 4.30
N VAL A 298 -8.73 23.46 5.03
CA VAL A 298 -7.73 22.41 4.78
C VAL A 298 -7.50 21.65 6.08
N LYS A 299 -7.57 20.32 6.02
CA LYS A 299 -7.24 19.40 7.11
C LYS A 299 -5.84 18.83 6.92
N LEU A 300 -5.09 18.71 8.00
CA LEU A 300 -3.79 18.04 8.00
C LEU A 300 -3.89 16.69 8.71
N THR A 301 -3.40 15.63 8.07
CA THR A 301 -3.37 14.29 8.66
C THR A 301 -1.96 13.68 8.53
N PRO A 302 -1.26 13.35 9.63
CA PRO A 302 -1.65 13.60 11.02
C PRO A 302 -1.68 15.10 11.34
N GLU A 303 -2.39 15.48 12.41
CA GLU A 303 -2.34 16.85 12.93
C GLU A 303 -0.94 17.16 13.49
N PRO A 304 -0.43 18.39 13.37
CA PRO A 304 0.91 18.72 13.82
C PRO A 304 1.01 18.74 15.34
N THR A 305 2.13 18.27 15.88
CA THR A 305 2.44 18.42 17.32
C THR A 305 3.11 19.77 17.52
N ASN A 306 2.42 20.70 18.21
CA ASN A 306 2.90 22.08 18.42
C ASN A 306 3.30 22.80 17.11
N GLY A 307 2.53 22.59 16.03
CA GLY A 307 2.79 23.20 14.72
C GLY A 307 3.98 22.61 13.95
N LYS A 308 4.50 21.44 14.38
CA LYS A 308 5.64 20.76 13.77
C LYS A 308 5.37 19.29 13.50
N TYR A 309 6.20 18.73 12.62
CA TYR A 309 6.29 17.30 12.35
C TYR A 309 7.74 16.83 12.49
N GLU A 310 7.93 15.56 12.82
CA GLU A 310 9.25 14.92 12.74
C GLU A 310 9.68 14.72 11.29
N GLU A 311 10.99 14.74 11.04
CA GLU A 311 11.56 14.38 9.75
C GLU A 311 11.11 12.97 9.31
N GLY A 312 10.73 12.85 8.04
CA GLY A 312 10.19 11.64 7.46
C GLY A 312 8.69 11.43 7.69
N THR A 313 8.00 12.34 8.38
CA THR A 313 6.53 12.27 8.48
C THR A 313 5.91 12.57 7.12
N GLU A 314 4.98 11.72 6.66
CA GLU A 314 4.11 12.03 5.54
C GLU A 314 2.86 12.73 6.06
N VAL A 315 2.60 13.93 5.56
CA VAL A 315 1.44 14.75 5.93
C VAL A 315 0.51 14.85 4.73
N THR A 316 -0.71 14.36 4.90
CA THR A 316 -1.80 14.52 3.95
C THR A 316 -2.51 15.85 4.21
N MET A 317 -2.55 16.71 3.19
CA MET A 317 -3.38 17.91 3.15
C MET A 317 -4.65 17.60 2.39
N ASP A 318 -5.79 17.70 3.06
CA ASP A 318 -7.12 17.43 2.51
C ASP A 318 -7.93 18.71 2.44
N ILE A 319 -8.41 19.06 1.26
CA ILE A 319 -9.41 20.10 1.09
C ILE A 319 -10.72 19.61 1.71
N ILE A 320 -11.24 20.35 2.70
CA ILE A 320 -12.57 20.10 3.24
C ILE A 320 -13.58 20.81 2.33
N SER A 321 -14.31 20.02 1.56
CA SER A 321 -15.41 20.55 0.73
C SER A 321 -16.48 21.18 1.61
N ASN A 322 -16.94 22.36 1.22
CA ASN A 322 -18.08 23.02 1.83
C ASN A 322 -18.99 23.63 0.76
N PRO A 323 -20.26 23.96 1.10
CA PRO A 323 -21.24 24.35 0.08
C PRO A 323 -21.05 25.75 -0.51
N VAL A 324 -20.14 26.56 0.03
CA VAL A 324 -19.97 27.97 -0.36
C VAL A 324 -18.62 28.26 -1.02
N THR A 325 -17.74 27.27 -1.13
CA THR A 325 -16.44 27.42 -1.79
C THR A 325 -16.14 26.27 -2.74
N THR A 326 -15.34 26.59 -3.75
CA THR A 326 -14.68 25.61 -4.61
C THR A 326 -13.17 25.78 -4.48
N PHE A 327 -12.47 24.68 -4.23
CA PHE A 327 -11.02 24.68 -4.29
C PHE A 327 -10.55 24.86 -5.74
N SER A 328 -9.69 25.84 -5.96
CA SER A 328 -9.15 26.15 -7.29
C SER A 328 -7.85 25.39 -7.53
N ARG A 329 -6.79 25.73 -6.79
CA ARG A 329 -5.45 25.17 -6.99
C ARG A 329 -4.58 25.44 -5.77
N TRP A 330 -3.43 24.78 -5.69
CA TRP A 330 -2.41 25.19 -4.75
C TRP A 330 -1.31 26.05 -5.41
N GLU A 331 -0.27 26.40 -4.66
CA GLU A 331 0.81 27.31 -5.05
C GLU A 331 1.60 26.90 -6.32
N ASP A 332 1.69 25.60 -6.60
CA ASP A 332 2.37 25.04 -7.78
C ASP A 332 1.44 24.87 -9.01
N ASN A 333 0.21 25.41 -8.93
CA ASN A 333 -0.86 25.29 -9.91
C ASN A 333 -1.45 23.89 -10.11
N THR A 334 -1.15 22.90 -9.26
CA THR A 334 -1.89 21.63 -9.32
C THR A 334 -3.20 21.73 -8.54
N THR A 335 -4.17 20.92 -8.96
CA THR A 335 -5.60 21.07 -8.63
C THR A 335 -6.15 19.86 -7.87
N ALA A 336 -5.25 18.97 -7.42
CA ALA A 336 -5.60 17.82 -6.57
C ALA A 336 -6.20 18.30 -5.25
N ALA A 337 -7.40 17.84 -4.89
CA ALA A 337 -8.03 18.17 -3.61
C ALA A 337 -7.33 17.52 -2.39
N GLN A 338 -6.43 16.56 -2.64
CA GLN A 338 -5.61 15.91 -1.63
C GLN A 338 -4.15 15.89 -2.10
N ARG A 339 -3.22 16.11 -1.18
CA ARG A 339 -1.78 15.94 -1.40
C ARG A 339 -1.13 15.26 -0.22
N THR A 340 -0.18 14.37 -0.48
CA THR A 340 0.68 13.80 0.56
C THR A 340 2.09 14.36 0.40
N ILE A 341 2.62 14.95 1.47
CA ILE A 341 3.91 15.63 1.48
C ILE A 341 4.82 14.95 2.51
N LEU A 342 5.98 14.49 2.07
CA LEU A 342 7.05 14.08 2.98
C LEU A 342 7.72 15.30 3.61
N VAL A 343 7.74 15.35 4.93
CA VAL A 343 8.39 16.40 5.70
C VAL A 343 9.88 16.10 5.85
N ASN A 344 10.70 16.75 5.04
CA ASN A 344 12.17 16.67 5.04
C ASN A 344 12.85 18.04 5.22
N GLY A 345 12.09 19.02 5.69
CA GLY A 345 12.45 20.41 5.79
C GLY A 345 11.21 21.24 6.13
N ASN A 346 11.38 22.52 6.44
CA ASN A 346 10.25 23.42 6.63
C ASN A 346 9.42 23.52 5.33
N LYS A 347 8.10 23.39 5.44
CA LYS A 347 7.17 23.43 4.29
C LYS A 347 6.16 24.57 4.44
N ALA A 348 5.86 25.24 3.34
CA ALA A 348 4.83 26.26 3.24
C ALA A 348 4.04 26.06 1.95
N PHE A 349 2.72 26.06 2.04
CA PHE A 349 1.78 25.84 0.94
C PHE A 349 0.71 26.92 0.93
N THR A 350 0.15 27.21 -0.24
CA THR A 350 -1.02 28.11 -0.37
C THR A 350 -2.14 27.38 -1.10
N ALA A 351 -3.32 27.33 -0.49
CA ALA A 351 -4.54 26.82 -1.11
C ALA A 351 -5.41 27.99 -1.56
N THR A 352 -5.67 28.08 -2.87
CA THR A 352 -6.54 29.10 -3.45
C THR A 352 -7.96 28.55 -3.58
N PHE A 353 -8.95 29.29 -3.07
CA PHE A 353 -10.37 28.96 -3.13
C PHE A 353 -11.15 30.06 -3.85
N ASP A 354 -12.19 29.66 -4.57
CA ASP A 354 -13.19 30.58 -5.13
C ASP A 354 -14.51 30.42 -4.37
N GLU A 355 -15.32 31.47 -4.35
CA GLU A 355 -16.63 31.48 -3.67
C GLU A 355 -17.72 31.06 -4.64
N ILE A 356 -18.59 30.15 -4.20
CA ILE A 356 -19.86 29.86 -4.86
C ILE A 356 -20.82 30.96 -4.43
N PRO A 357 -21.42 31.75 -5.35
CA PRO A 357 -22.25 32.87 -4.94
C PRO A 357 -23.42 32.51 -4.06
N PHE A 358 -23.48 33.23 -2.95
CA PHE A 358 -24.42 33.02 -1.88
C PHE A 358 -24.62 34.33 -1.11
N ILE A 359 -25.54 34.30 -0.16
CA ILE A 359 -25.80 35.38 0.79
C ILE A 359 -25.30 34.93 2.16
N VAL A 360 -25.81 33.80 2.64
CA VAL A 360 -25.56 33.29 3.99
C VAL A 360 -25.76 31.78 4.08
N GLY A 361 -25.09 31.13 5.04
CA GLY A 361 -25.29 29.72 5.36
C GLY A 361 -25.16 29.40 6.85
N TRP A 362 -25.87 28.36 7.30
CA TRP A 362 -25.83 27.81 8.66
C TRP A 362 -25.65 26.28 8.60
N ASN A 363 -24.54 25.81 9.16
CA ASN A 363 -24.18 24.38 9.20
C ASN A 363 -24.40 23.75 10.57
N PHE A 364 -24.59 24.57 11.61
CA PHE A 364 -24.82 24.14 13.00
C PHE A 364 -23.72 23.24 13.59
N LYS A 365 -22.47 23.35 13.12
CA LYS A 365 -21.34 22.53 13.58
C LYS A 365 -21.06 22.65 15.08
N ASP A 366 -21.17 23.87 15.64
CA ASP A 366 -21.10 24.09 17.09
C ASP A 366 -22.45 23.79 17.76
N GLN A 367 -22.53 22.62 18.38
CA GLN A 367 -23.72 22.09 19.05
C GLN A 367 -23.95 22.70 20.46
N ASN A 368 -23.04 23.55 20.95
CA ASN A 368 -23.23 24.25 22.22
C ASN A 368 -24.16 25.46 22.08
N ILE A 369 -24.31 25.99 20.87
CA ILE A 369 -25.20 27.13 20.58
C ILE A 369 -26.62 26.62 20.36
N LYS A 370 -27.54 27.01 21.25
CA LYS A 370 -28.95 26.58 21.27
C LYS A 370 -29.97 27.69 21.11
N THR A 371 -29.48 28.90 20.89
CA THR A 371 -30.22 30.17 20.79
C THR A 371 -29.98 30.79 19.42
N ALA A 372 -30.68 31.89 19.10
CA ALA A 372 -30.46 32.66 17.88
C ALA A 372 -28.97 32.79 17.50
N LYS A 373 -28.66 32.52 16.23
CA LYS A 373 -27.28 32.45 15.72
C LYS A 373 -27.15 33.25 14.43
N ILE A 374 -26.00 33.90 14.25
CA ILE A 374 -25.62 34.51 12.96
C ILE A 374 -25.16 33.44 11.96
N GLY A 375 -25.01 33.80 10.68
CA GLY A 375 -24.46 32.94 9.63
C GLY A 375 -23.11 32.34 10.00
N ASP A 376 -22.97 31.03 9.78
CA ASP A 376 -21.68 30.32 9.80
C ASP A 376 -20.83 30.72 8.60
N TYR A 377 -21.49 31.06 7.49
CA TYR A 377 -20.91 31.61 6.27
C TYR A 377 -21.72 32.81 5.83
N TYR A 378 -21.07 33.81 5.24
CA TYR A 378 -21.74 34.95 4.62
C TYR A 378 -20.86 35.59 3.54
N ALA A 379 -21.49 36.12 2.50
CA ALA A 379 -20.76 36.72 1.37
C ALA A 379 -20.12 38.07 1.74
N GLU A 380 -20.84 38.92 2.46
CA GLU A 380 -20.34 40.20 2.97
C GLU A 380 -20.79 40.38 4.43
N SER A 381 -20.12 41.26 5.19
CA SER A 381 -20.47 41.48 6.61
C SER A 381 -21.91 41.96 6.82
N SER A 382 -22.51 42.60 5.82
CA SER A 382 -23.93 42.98 5.77
C SER A 382 -24.88 41.79 5.60
N ASN A 383 -24.40 40.64 5.11
CA ASN A 383 -25.21 39.45 4.82
C ASN A 383 -25.16 38.39 5.93
N THR A 384 -24.51 38.65 7.07
CA THR A 384 -24.38 37.68 8.18
C THR A 384 -25.68 36.98 8.53
N GLY A 385 -26.82 37.68 8.51
CA GLY A 385 -28.15 37.13 8.77
C GLY A 385 -28.30 36.58 10.20
N THR A 386 -29.53 36.30 10.61
CA THR A 386 -29.81 35.61 11.88
C THR A 386 -30.81 34.50 11.68
N ILE A 387 -30.71 33.41 12.44
CA ILE A 387 -31.67 32.32 12.45
C ILE A 387 -32.06 31.92 13.87
N SER A 388 -33.36 31.70 14.11
CA SER A 388 -33.89 31.28 15.40
C SER A 388 -35.16 30.46 15.28
N VAL A 389 -35.46 29.67 16.31
CA VAL A 389 -36.74 28.99 16.48
C VAL A 389 -37.69 29.91 17.24
N PHE A 390 -38.95 29.93 16.82
CA PHE A 390 -40.00 30.76 17.38
C PHE A 390 -41.25 29.94 17.69
N GLU A 391 -41.95 30.33 18.75
CA GLU A 391 -43.30 29.87 19.07
C GLU A 391 -44.34 30.60 18.17
N PRO A 392 -45.59 30.10 18.05
CA PRO A 392 -46.65 30.79 17.31
C PRO A 392 -46.88 32.25 17.72
N SER A 393 -46.57 32.60 18.98
CA SER A 393 -46.65 33.97 19.50
C SER A 393 -45.60 34.94 18.92
N GLY A 394 -44.59 34.43 18.21
CA GLY A 394 -43.43 35.23 17.77
C GLY A 394 -42.32 35.33 18.82
N THR A 395 -42.42 34.61 19.94
CA THR A 395 -41.36 34.56 20.96
C THR A 395 -40.26 33.59 20.55
N ALA A 396 -38.99 34.05 20.54
CA ALA A 396 -37.84 33.20 20.28
C ALA A 396 -37.61 32.19 21.42
N VAL A 397 -37.25 30.95 21.08
CA VAL A 397 -37.02 29.86 22.02
C VAL A 397 -35.77 29.08 21.67
N ASN A 398 -35.22 28.36 22.66
CA ASN A 398 -34.07 27.50 22.45
C ASN A 398 -34.44 26.27 21.61
N TRP A 399 -33.53 25.86 20.74
CA TRP A 399 -33.60 24.57 20.04
C TRP A 399 -32.78 23.50 20.77
N LEU A 400 -32.99 22.24 20.38
CA LEU A 400 -32.12 21.13 20.76
C LEU A 400 -31.06 20.89 19.71
N SER A 401 -29.91 20.40 20.16
CA SER A 401 -28.75 20.06 19.36
C SER A 401 -28.62 18.54 19.30
N ASN A 402 -28.44 17.97 18.11
CA ASN A 402 -28.15 16.54 17.95
C ASN A 402 -27.20 16.31 16.76
N ALA A 403 -26.36 15.29 16.85
CA ALA A 403 -25.60 14.73 15.73
C ALA A 403 -25.68 13.21 15.84
N GLY A 404 -26.20 12.52 14.82
CA GLY A 404 -26.13 11.04 14.75
C GLY A 404 -27.43 10.27 14.57
N THR A 405 -28.61 10.91 14.59
CA THR A 405 -29.88 10.16 14.43
C THR A 405 -30.26 9.85 12.99
N PHE A 406 -29.84 10.68 12.03
CA PHE A 406 -30.18 10.52 10.62
C PHE A 406 -28.91 10.20 9.83
N SER A 407 -29.04 9.47 8.72
CA SER A 407 -27.92 9.12 7.84
C SER A 407 -27.98 9.93 6.53
N PRO A 408 -26.87 10.55 6.07
CA PRO A 408 -25.61 10.72 6.80
C PRO A 408 -25.77 11.63 8.03
N SER A 409 -24.89 11.44 9.03
CA SER A 409 -24.94 12.22 10.26
C SER A 409 -24.45 13.64 10.02
N TYR A 410 -25.32 14.61 10.28
CA TYR A 410 -24.98 16.03 10.30
C TYR A 410 -25.26 16.64 11.68
N PRO A 411 -24.44 17.60 12.13
CA PRO A 411 -24.83 18.52 13.19
C PRO A 411 -26.16 19.19 12.80
N ASN A 412 -27.18 19.09 13.64
CA ASN A 412 -28.50 19.62 13.33
C ASN A 412 -29.14 20.33 14.52
N ILE A 413 -30.15 21.13 14.18
CA ILE A 413 -31.08 21.68 15.16
C ILE A 413 -32.37 20.85 15.16
N ARG A 414 -33.03 20.82 16.31
CA ARG A 414 -34.34 20.19 16.48
C ARG A 414 -35.29 21.07 17.25
N PHE A 415 -36.55 20.97 16.87
CA PHE A 415 -37.61 21.53 17.71
C PHE A 415 -37.78 20.69 18.96
N TRP A 416 -38.30 21.31 20.01
CA TRP A 416 -38.70 20.61 21.23
C TRP A 416 -40.05 21.15 21.66
N THR A 417 -41.09 20.43 21.33
CA THR A 417 -42.44 20.72 21.78
C THR A 417 -42.96 19.45 22.43
N ALA A 418 -43.48 19.54 23.66
CA ALA A 418 -44.08 18.38 24.32
C ALA A 418 -45.25 17.86 23.48
N GLY A 419 -45.46 16.54 23.41
CA GLY A 419 -46.51 15.95 22.56
C GLY A 419 -47.90 16.54 22.78
N ALA A 420 -48.26 16.79 24.06
CA ALA A 420 -49.52 17.44 24.44
C ALA A 420 -49.68 18.88 23.89
N ASP A 421 -48.57 19.58 23.64
CA ASP A 421 -48.53 20.96 23.18
C ASP A 421 -48.25 21.06 21.65
N PHE A 422 -47.96 19.95 20.97
CA PHE A 422 -47.49 19.95 19.57
C PHE A 422 -48.46 20.65 18.60
N ALA A 423 -49.77 20.47 18.81
CA ALA A 423 -50.79 21.08 17.96
C ALA A 423 -50.98 22.58 18.20
N THR A 424 -50.76 23.06 19.44
CA THR A 424 -51.09 24.43 19.88
C THR A 424 -49.87 25.35 19.98
N LYS A 425 -48.69 24.80 20.26
CA LYS A 425 -47.39 25.51 20.35
C LYS A 425 -46.46 25.09 19.21
N ARG A 426 -46.99 25.14 18.00
CA ARG A 426 -46.25 24.68 16.83
C ARG A 426 -45.12 25.65 16.50
N ARG A 427 -43.90 25.22 16.75
CA ARG A 427 -42.70 26.01 16.48
C ARG A 427 -42.44 26.12 14.98
N TYR A 428 -41.77 27.20 14.61
CA TYR A 428 -41.24 27.41 13.28
C TYR A 428 -39.80 27.91 13.35
N LEU A 429 -39.01 27.58 12.34
CA LEU A 429 -37.68 28.14 12.15
C LEU A 429 -37.81 29.40 11.31
N GLN A 430 -37.12 30.47 11.69
CA GLN A 430 -37.12 31.70 10.89
C GLN A 430 -35.71 32.27 10.79
N ALA A 431 -35.34 32.64 9.57
CA ALA A 431 -34.14 33.41 9.26
C ALA A 431 -34.50 34.83 8.82
N GLN A 432 -33.63 35.79 9.15
CA GLN A 432 -33.69 37.17 8.69
C GLN A 432 -32.39 37.50 7.94
N ILE A 433 -32.50 37.95 6.70
CA ILE A 433 -31.35 38.20 5.82
C ILE A 433 -31.56 39.49 5.00
N SER A 434 -30.49 40.01 4.40
CA SER A 434 -30.55 41.08 3.40
C SER A 434 -30.26 40.51 2.00
N THR A 435 -31.03 40.92 1.00
CA THR A 435 -30.90 40.50 -0.41
C THR A 435 -30.57 41.69 -1.32
N THR A 436 -30.11 42.81 -0.73
CA THR A 436 -29.77 44.02 -1.48
C THR A 436 -28.62 43.75 -2.47
N GLY A 437 -28.85 44.01 -3.75
CA GLY A 437 -27.87 43.75 -4.81
C GLY A 437 -27.80 42.28 -5.26
N TYR A 438 -28.82 41.47 -4.94
CA TYR A 438 -28.89 40.06 -5.31
C TYR A 438 -30.22 39.70 -5.98
N LYS A 439 -30.14 38.80 -6.98
CA LYS A 439 -31.25 38.19 -7.72
C LYS A 439 -31.13 36.66 -7.77
N ASN A 440 -32.13 35.97 -8.30
CA ASN A 440 -32.17 34.49 -8.40
C ASN A 440 -31.96 33.80 -7.04
N ILE A 441 -32.65 34.26 -6.00
CA ILE A 441 -32.42 33.78 -4.63
C ILE A 441 -32.94 32.34 -4.50
N GLN A 442 -32.07 31.42 -4.10
CA GLN A 442 -32.38 30.02 -3.87
C GLN A 442 -32.10 29.64 -2.42
N VAL A 443 -33.12 29.15 -1.74
CA VAL A 443 -33.02 28.66 -0.36
C VAL A 443 -32.92 27.15 -0.41
N ARG A 444 -31.84 26.60 0.15
CA ARG A 444 -31.61 25.17 0.28
C ARG A 444 -31.49 24.80 1.75
N SER A 445 -32.15 23.72 2.15
CA SER A 445 -32.11 23.18 3.50
C SER A 445 -32.21 21.66 3.48
N LEU A 446 -31.66 20.99 4.48
CA LEU A 446 -31.94 19.57 4.72
C LEU A 446 -32.95 19.47 5.87
N VAL A 447 -34.03 18.73 5.62
CA VAL A 447 -35.14 18.56 6.57
C VAL A 447 -35.35 17.07 6.85
N SER A 448 -35.58 16.74 8.11
CA SER A 448 -36.00 15.40 8.52
C SER A 448 -36.84 15.49 9.78
N ALA A 449 -37.37 14.35 10.21
CA ALA A 449 -38.00 14.24 11.51
C ALA A 449 -37.83 12.84 12.09
N ASN A 450 -37.82 12.79 13.42
CA ASN A 450 -38.14 11.61 14.20
C ASN A 450 -39.25 11.96 15.21
N TYR A 451 -39.78 10.98 15.95
CA TYR A 451 -40.90 11.23 16.87
C TYR A 451 -42.14 11.82 16.16
N GLN A 452 -42.86 12.76 16.78
CA GLN A 452 -44.01 13.38 16.15
C GLN A 452 -43.58 14.53 15.22
N ALA A 453 -44.09 14.51 13.99
CA ALA A 453 -43.93 15.60 13.02
C ALA A 453 -45.10 15.60 12.02
N TYR A 454 -45.32 16.71 11.32
CA TYR A 454 -46.23 16.73 10.17
C TYR A 454 -45.53 16.23 8.92
N LYS A 455 -46.26 15.58 8.00
CA LYS A 455 -45.69 15.01 6.77
C LYS A 455 -45.07 16.06 5.87
N VAL A 456 -45.63 17.26 5.85
CA VAL A 456 -45.19 18.35 4.96
C VAL A 456 -44.63 19.53 5.75
N MET A 457 -43.44 19.97 5.34
CA MET A 457 -42.84 21.23 5.75
C MET A 457 -42.97 22.27 4.63
N THR A 458 -43.33 23.50 4.98
CA THR A 458 -43.51 24.62 4.04
C THR A 458 -42.46 25.69 4.32
N LEU A 459 -41.84 26.21 3.25
CA LEU A 459 -41.02 27.41 3.29
C LEU A 459 -41.88 28.60 2.85
N GLN A 460 -41.91 29.63 3.69
CA GLN A 460 -42.57 30.90 3.42
C GLN A 460 -41.54 32.03 3.41
N TYR A 461 -41.85 33.10 2.68
CA TYR A 461 -41.05 34.33 2.69
C TYR A 461 -41.92 35.57 2.97
N SER A 462 -41.29 36.63 3.48
CA SER A 462 -41.93 37.92 3.77
C SER A 462 -40.92 39.06 3.62
N THR A 463 -41.34 40.21 3.10
CA THR A 463 -40.52 41.43 2.96
C THR A 463 -40.78 42.45 4.07
N ASP A 464 -41.89 42.33 4.81
CA ASP A 464 -42.28 43.21 5.91
C ASP A 464 -42.17 42.54 7.30
N GLY A 465 -42.00 41.22 7.34
CA GLY A 465 -41.93 40.41 8.56
C GLY A 465 -43.28 40.05 9.17
N THR A 466 -44.39 40.45 8.53
CA THR A 466 -45.76 40.22 9.00
C THR A 466 -46.59 39.40 8.02
N SER A 467 -46.48 39.68 6.71
CA SER A 467 -47.23 39.00 5.66
C SER A 467 -46.37 37.94 5.00
N PHE A 468 -46.66 36.66 5.29
CA PHE A 468 -45.91 35.51 4.77
C PHE A 468 -46.62 34.86 3.59
N THR A 469 -45.87 34.63 2.51
CA THR A 469 -46.32 33.94 1.30
C THR A 469 -45.57 32.61 1.17
N GLU A 470 -46.26 31.54 0.78
CA GLU A 470 -45.63 30.24 0.50
C GLU A 470 -44.70 30.34 -0.71
N ALA A 471 -43.45 29.89 -0.53
CA ALA A 471 -42.46 29.77 -1.58
C ALA A 471 -42.33 28.33 -2.10
N GLY A 472 -42.54 27.33 -1.22
CA GLY A 472 -42.52 25.92 -1.60
C GLY A 472 -42.81 25.00 -0.43
N ARG A 473 -42.93 23.70 -0.70
CA ARG A 473 -43.25 22.66 0.28
C ARG A 473 -42.52 21.34 -0.02
N VAL A 474 -42.27 20.54 1.00
CA VAL A 474 -41.61 19.23 0.90
C VAL A 474 -42.32 18.19 1.76
N ASP A 475 -42.53 16.98 1.23
CA ASP A 475 -42.99 15.82 1.98
C ASP A 475 -41.80 15.00 2.49
N ILE A 476 -41.75 14.75 3.80
CA ILE A 476 -40.65 14.06 4.48
C ILE A 476 -40.97 12.61 4.88
N THR A 477 -42.12 12.07 4.44
CA THR A 477 -42.58 10.72 4.82
C THR A 477 -41.55 9.63 4.49
N GLU A 478 -40.88 9.73 3.33
CA GLU A 478 -39.89 8.74 2.87
C GLU A 478 -38.61 8.71 3.71
N VAL A 479 -38.26 9.81 4.38
CA VAL A 479 -36.99 9.96 5.12
C VAL A 479 -37.18 9.91 6.64
N TYR A 480 -38.42 9.80 7.10
CA TYR A 480 -38.79 9.74 8.52
C TYR A 480 -37.97 8.67 9.26
N ASN A 481 -37.39 9.04 10.41
CA ASN A 481 -36.51 8.22 11.26
C ASN A 481 -35.20 7.70 10.63
N SER A 482 -34.88 8.02 9.37
CA SER A 482 -33.78 7.35 8.67
C SER A 482 -32.79 8.28 7.99
N ALA A 483 -33.27 9.28 7.24
CA ALA A 483 -32.45 10.06 6.32
C ALA A 483 -32.82 11.55 6.29
N TRP A 484 -32.14 12.33 5.46
CA TRP A 484 -32.44 13.72 5.18
C TRP A 484 -33.15 13.87 3.83
N LYS A 485 -34.15 14.77 3.75
CA LYS A 485 -34.74 15.21 2.48
C LYS A 485 -34.17 16.58 2.12
N ASP A 486 -33.74 16.74 0.87
CA ASP A 486 -33.37 18.05 0.33
C ASP A 486 -34.64 18.89 0.13
N PHE A 487 -34.60 20.13 0.63
CA PHE A 487 -35.65 21.12 0.44
C PHE A 487 -35.05 22.39 -0.16
N SER A 488 -35.14 22.47 -1.49
CA SER A 488 -34.62 23.57 -2.30
C SER A 488 -35.77 24.34 -2.96
N VAL A 489 -35.75 25.67 -2.83
CA VAL A 489 -36.80 26.56 -3.33
C VAL A 489 -36.17 27.80 -3.96
N THR A 490 -36.62 28.19 -5.15
CA THR A 490 -36.30 29.51 -5.74
C THR A 490 -37.35 30.51 -5.28
N LEU A 491 -36.91 31.63 -4.70
CA LEU A 491 -37.81 32.69 -4.27
C LEU A 491 -38.28 33.52 -5.48
N PRO A 492 -39.49 34.12 -5.41
CA PRO A 492 -39.96 35.00 -6.47
C PRO A 492 -39.18 36.31 -6.52
N VAL A 493 -39.25 37.01 -7.66
CA VAL A 493 -38.57 38.29 -7.93
C VAL A 493 -38.82 39.34 -6.84
N GLY A 494 -39.98 39.32 -6.17
CA GLY A 494 -40.28 40.24 -5.07
C GLY A 494 -39.38 40.09 -3.83
N ALA A 495 -38.62 38.99 -3.71
CA ALA A 495 -37.63 38.80 -2.65
C ALA A 495 -36.25 39.38 -2.99
N GLU A 496 -36.03 39.79 -4.24
CA GLU A 496 -34.77 40.34 -4.75
C GLU A 496 -34.60 41.81 -4.34
N ASN A 497 -33.35 42.25 -4.19
CA ASN A 497 -32.98 43.63 -3.85
C ASN A 497 -33.65 44.22 -2.60
N GLN A 498 -33.98 43.39 -1.61
CA GLN A 498 -34.61 43.88 -0.38
C GLN A 498 -33.54 44.19 0.67
N THR A 499 -33.73 45.28 1.41
CA THR A 499 -32.90 45.57 2.58
C THR A 499 -33.02 44.47 3.64
N ARG A 500 -34.17 43.77 3.65
CA ARG A 500 -34.47 42.70 4.58
C ARG A 500 -35.57 41.79 4.04
N ILE A 501 -35.40 40.49 4.20
CA ILE A 501 -36.48 39.50 4.09
C ILE A 501 -36.45 38.54 5.28
N TYR A 502 -37.58 37.85 5.46
CA TYR A 502 -37.76 36.81 6.46
C TYR A 502 -38.09 35.50 5.75
N LEU A 503 -37.36 34.43 6.07
CA LEU A 503 -37.59 33.08 5.58
C LEU A 503 -38.12 32.24 6.74
N ARG A 504 -39.20 31.50 6.55
CA ARG A 504 -39.87 30.74 7.62
C ARG A 504 -40.15 29.31 7.19
N TRP A 505 -39.62 28.34 7.91
CA TRP A 505 -39.96 26.92 7.77
C TRP A 505 -41.02 26.55 8.81
N VAL A 506 -42.20 26.18 8.34
CA VAL A 506 -43.37 25.89 9.17
C VAL A 506 -44.07 24.64 8.69
N ALA A 507 -44.53 23.81 9.63
CA ALA A 507 -45.21 22.55 9.32
C ALA A 507 -46.66 22.75 8.88
N ASP A 508 -47.08 22.05 7.82
CA ASP A 508 -48.47 22.06 7.32
C ASP A 508 -49.36 21.16 8.19
N ALA A 509 -50.28 21.80 8.92
CA ALA A 509 -51.22 21.13 9.84
C ALA A 509 -52.09 20.07 9.16
N THR A 510 -52.37 20.28 7.87
CA THR A 510 -53.35 19.50 7.11
C THR A 510 -52.74 18.24 6.50
N SER A 511 -51.42 18.12 6.51
CA SER A 511 -50.69 17.00 5.88
C SER A 511 -50.76 15.66 6.63
N GLY A 512 -51.34 15.66 7.82
CA GLY A 512 -51.35 14.49 8.70
C GLY A 512 -50.02 14.30 9.45
N LEU A 513 -50.05 13.45 10.48
CA LEU A 513 -48.91 13.22 11.37
C LEU A 513 -48.08 12.00 10.97
N LEU A 514 -46.79 12.10 11.24
CA LEU A 514 -45.82 11.02 11.38
C LEU A 514 -45.57 10.80 12.87
N GLY A 515 -45.34 9.56 13.29
CA GLY A 515 -45.17 9.19 14.70
C GLY A 515 -46.49 9.11 15.49
N THR A 516 -46.41 9.13 16.81
CA THR A 516 -47.59 9.08 17.71
C THR A 516 -47.86 10.43 18.36
N SER A 517 -49.13 10.73 18.66
CA SER A 517 -49.55 12.03 19.23
C SER A 517 -49.06 12.31 20.65
N THR A 518 -48.41 11.34 21.28
CA THR A 518 -47.83 11.45 22.63
C THR A 518 -46.34 11.77 22.60
N ASP A 519 -45.68 11.60 21.45
CA ASP A 519 -44.27 11.86 21.32
C ASP A 519 -43.99 13.36 21.21
N ASN A 520 -42.78 13.78 21.59
CA ASN A 520 -42.36 15.16 21.40
C ASN A 520 -42.16 15.49 19.91
N ASP A 521 -42.16 16.77 19.58
CA ASP A 521 -41.70 17.26 18.26
C ASP A 521 -40.28 16.79 18.00
N GLY A 522 -40.04 16.15 16.85
CA GLY A 522 -38.69 15.81 16.39
C GLY A 522 -38.37 16.32 15.00
N SER A 523 -39.05 17.38 14.55
CA SER A 523 -38.68 18.12 13.35
C SER A 523 -37.25 18.64 13.45
N ALA A 524 -36.46 18.42 12.41
CA ALA A 524 -35.02 18.68 12.40
C ALA A 524 -34.57 19.36 11.11
N PHE A 525 -33.58 20.26 11.25
CA PHE A 525 -33.01 21.03 10.15
C PHE A 525 -31.48 21.07 10.24
N THR A 526 -30.83 21.06 9.08
CA THR A 526 -29.39 21.33 8.95
C THR A 526 -29.06 21.88 7.57
N ASN A 527 -27.82 22.31 7.36
CA ASN A 527 -27.28 22.73 6.06
C ASN A 527 -28.19 23.72 5.33
N ILE A 528 -28.52 24.83 6.00
CA ILE A 528 -29.37 25.88 5.43
C ILE A 528 -28.48 26.89 4.73
N TYR A 529 -28.62 27.02 3.42
CA TYR A 529 -27.84 27.94 2.58
C TYR A 529 -28.76 28.76 1.69
N VAL A 530 -28.45 30.04 1.54
CA VAL A 530 -29.16 30.94 0.63
C VAL A 530 -28.20 31.32 -0.49
N TYR A 531 -28.35 30.68 -1.65
CA TYR A 531 -27.60 30.99 -2.86
C TYR A 531 -28.27 32.16 -3.59
N ALA A 532 -27.49 33.00 -4.26
CA ALA A 532 -28.02 34.08 -5.09
C ALA A 532 -26.95 34.59 -6.06
N ASP A 533 -27.39 35.15 -7.18
CA ASP A 533 -26.52 35.87 -8.09
C ASP A 533 -26.44 37.33 -7.66
N LYS A 534 -25.22 37.87 -7.55
CA LYS A 534 -25.04 39.31 -7.39
C LYS A 534 -25.54 40.00 -8.67
N GLU A 535 -26.30 41.07 -8.53
CA GLU A 535 -26.80 41.80 -9.68
C GLU A 535 -25.64 42.27 -10.56
N VAL A 536 -25.75 41.96 -11.85
CA VAL A 536 -24.80 42.33 -12.88
C VAL A 536 -25.48 43.33 -13.79
N VAL A 537 -24.78 44.41 -14.17
CA VAL A 537 -25.24 45.33 -15.21
C VAL A 537 -25.32 44.54 -16.51
N ASN A 538 -26.46 44.61 -17.21
CA ASN A 538 -26.60 43.95 -18.50
C ASN A 538 -25.52 44.46 -19.46
N ASP A 539 -24.69 43.55 -19.96
CA ASP A 539 -23.76 43.82 -21.03
C ASP A 539 -24.06 42.95 -22.27
N THR A 540 -23.43 43.33 -23.38
CA THR A 540 -23.57 42.66 -24.68
C THR A 540 -22.27 41.97 -25.11
N ALA A 541 -21.28 41.92 -24.22
CA ALA A 541 -19.97 41.37 -24.51
C ALA A 541 -19.96 39.89 -24.15
N ALA A 542 -19.35 39.05 -25.00
CA ALA A 542 -19.15 37.65 -24.62
C ALA A 542 -18.10 37.52 -23.52
N PRO A 543 -18.23 36.55 -22.60
CA PRO A 543 -17.24 36.33 -21.55
C PRO A 543 -15.89 35.94 -22.16
N LEU A 544 -14.80 36.43 -21.57
CA LEU A 544 -13.43 36.18 -21.99
C LEU A 544 -12.72 35.25 -21.02
N LEU A 545 -12.16 34.15 -21.54
CA LEU A 545 -11.32 33.25 -20.77
C LEU A 545 -9.99 33.95 -20.44
N VAL A 546 -9.73 34.13 -19.14
CA VAL A 546 -8.53 34.77 -18.61
C VAL A 546 -7.40 33.76 -18.43
N SER A 547 -7.70 32.58 -17.91
CA SER A 547 -6.70 31.52 -17.70
C SER A 547 -7.32 30.13 -17.59
N THR A 548 -6.48 29.11 -17.80
CA THR A 548 -6.82 27.70 -17.55
C THR A 548 -5.83 27.10 -16.55
N THR A 549 -6.31 26.22 -15.68
CA THR A 549 -5.48 25.36 -14.83
C THR A 549 -5.95 23.92 -14.99
N PRO A 550 -5.14 22.99 -15.53
CA PRO A 550 -3.80 23.21 -16.06
C PRO A 550 -3.76 24.22 -17.23
N ALA A 551 -2.66 24.94 -17.36
CA ALA A 551 -2.41 25.81 -18.51
C ALA A 551 -2.28 24.98 -19.80
N ASN A 552 -2.56 25.57 -20.96
CA ASN A 552 -2.34 24.91 -22.25
C ASN A 552 -0.88 24.44 -22.38
N ALA A 553 -0.69 23.20 -22.84
CA ALA A 553 0.59 22.49 -22.93
C ALA A 553 1.34 22.34 -21.59
N SER A 554 0.68 22.50 -20.43
CA SER A 554 1.30 22.22 -19.13
C SER A 554 1.70 20.75 -19.00
N SER A 555 2.83 20.48 -18.35
CA SER A 555 3.31 19.13 -18.00
C SER A 555 3.32 18.86 -16.48
N THR A 556 2.73 19.75 -15.68
CA THR A 556 2.73 19.65 -14.21
C THR A 556 1.41 19.16 -13.63
N ALA A 557 0.42 18.86 -14.47
CA ALA A 557 -0.90 18.43 -14.01
C ALA A 557 -0.79 17.11 -13.24
N THR A 558 -1.39 17.03 -12.06
CA THR A 558 -1.46 15.78 -11.29
C THR A 558 -2.44 14.81 -11.96
N ILE A 559 -2.32 13.52 -11.65
CA ILE A 559 -3.24 12.49 -12.15
C ILE A 559 -4.64 12.56 -11.53
N ASN A 560 -4.76 13.19 -10.36
CA ASN A 560 -6.01 13.57 -9.71
C ASN A 560 -6.02 15.09 -9.59
N GLY A 561 -7.08 15.75 -10.03
CA GLY A 561 -7.11 17.20 -10.07
C GLY A 561 -8.43 17.73 -10.58
N SER A 562 -8.40 18.95 -11.09
CA SER A 562 -9.50 19.61 -11.77
C SER A 562 -8.98 20.44 -12.92
N VAL A 563 -9.81 20.59 -13.95
CA VAL A 563 -9.69 21.66 -14.93
C VAL A 563 -10.44 22.86 -14.39
N VAL A 564 -9.75 23.99 -14.20
CA VAL A 564 -10.31 25.26 -13.75
C VAL A 564 -10.22 26.26 -14.89
N LEU A 565 -11.36 26.77 -15.34
CA LEU A 565 -11.46 27.84 -16.32
C LEU A 565 -11.77 29.14 -15.58
N THR A 566 -10.92 30.14 -15.70
CA THR A 566 -11.13 31.46 -15.07
C THR A 566 -11.50 32.47 -16.13
N PHE A 567 -12.59 33.20 -15.92
CA PHE A 567 -13.10 34.22 -16.83
C PHE A 567 -12.94 35.63 -16.25
N ASN A 568 -13.05 36.65 -17.10
CA ASN A 568 -13.09 38.06 -16.68
C ASN A 568 -14.34 38.38 -15.84
N GLU A 569 -15.37 37.57 -15.99
CA GLU A 569 -16.70 37.70 -15.38
C GLU A 569 -17.31 36.33 -15.04
N ARG A 570 -18.53 36.34 -14.49
CA ARG A 570 -19.23 35.13 -14.08
C ARG A 570 -19.84 34.42 -15.29
N VAL A 571 -19.73 33.10 -15.33
CA VAL A 571 -20.33 32.25 -16.37
C VAL A 571 -21.28 31.20 -15.77
N LYS A 572 -22.14 30.63 -16.62
CA LYS A 572 -23.08 29.53 -16.36
C LYS A 572 -23.10 28.56 -17.55
N LEU A 573 -23.73 27.38 -17.39
CA LEU A 573 -23.90 26.43 -18.49
C LEU A 573 -24.75 27.02 -19.61
N GLY A 574 -24.35 26.77 -20.85
CA GLY A 574 -25.13 27.02 -22.06
C GLY A 574 -25.48 25.72 -22.79
N THR A 575 -25.26 25.67 -24.11
CA THR A 575 -25.53 24.51 -24.97
C THR A 575 -24.26 23.75 -25.30
N GLY A 576 -24.18 22.47 -24.92
CA GLY A 576 -23.06 21.57 -25.27
C GLY A 576 -22.35 20.98 -24.06
N SER A 577 -21.65 19.87 -24.29
CA SER A 577 -20.91 19.14 -23.25
C SER A 577 -19.43 19.48 -23.29
N ILE A 578 -18.86 19.79 -22.13
CA ILE A 578 -17.42 19.99 -21.96
C ILE A 578 -16.78 18.62 -21.72
N THR A 579 -15.66 18.33 -22.39
CA THR A 579 -15.03 17.01 -22.33
C THR A 579 -13.54 17.06 -22.01
N LEU A 580 -13.04 15.98 -21.41
CA LEU A 580 -11.62 15.62 -21.30
C LEU A 580 -11.41 14.32 -22.08
N GLY A 581 -10.84 14.42 -23.28
CA GLY A 581 -10.87 13.31 -24.24
C GLY A 581 -12.33 12.95 -24.59
N SER A 582 -12.71 11.68 -24.42
CA SER A 582 -14.09 11.20 -24.62
C SER A 582 -15.00 11.36 -23.40
N LYS A 583 -14.45 11.74 -22.23
CA LYS A 583 -15.21 11.83 -20.97
C LYS A 583 -15.87 13.20 -20.85
N THR A 584 -17.19 13.23 -20.69
CA THR A 584 -17.93 14.45 -20.32
C THR A 584 -17.63 14.84 -18.88
N LEU A 585 -17.40 16.13 -18.64
CA LEU A 585 -17.08 16.70 -17.33
C LEU A 585 -18.30 17.45 -16.76
N ALA A 586 -18.56 17.25 -15.47
CA ALA A 586 -19.53 18.04 -14.71
C ALA A 586 -18.79 19.16 -13.95
N GLY A 587 -19.21 20.41 -14.14
CA GLY A 587 -18.54 21.58 -13.57
C GLY A 587 -19.26 22.16 -12.35
N THR A 588 -18.50 22.74 -11.43
CA THR A 588 -19.01 23.59 -10.34
C THR A 588 -18.63 25.04 -10.61
N PHE A 589 -19.59 25.96 -10.44
CA PHE A 589 -19.47 27.38 -10.81
C PHE A 589 -19.15 28.24 -9.59
N GLY A 590 -17.93 28.76 -9.53
CA GLY A 590 -17.49 29.80 -8.59
C GLY A 590 -17.77 31.20 -9.13
N SER A 591 -17.26 32.24 -8.48
CA SER A 591 -17.55 33.65 -8.79
C SER A 591 -17.16 34.06 -10.21
N LYS A 592 -15.99 33.61 -10.67
CA LYS A 592 -15.47 33.79 -12.04
C LYS A 592 -14.81 32.52 -12.58
N THR A 593 -14.90 31.41 -11.85
CA THR A 593 -14.29 30.15 -12.23
C THR A 593 -15.32 29.06 -12.49
N VAL A 594 -14.98 28.12 -13.36
CA VAL A 594 -15.68 26.85 -13.49
C VAL A 594 -14.68 25.72 -13.30
N THR A 595 -14.96 24.85 -12.33
CA THR A 595 -14.06 23.78 -11.89
C THR A 595 -14.64 22.42 -12.27
N PHE A 596 -13.87 21.62 -13.00
CA PHE A 596 -14.23 20.30 -13.48
C PHE A 596 -13.26 19.24 -12.93
N PRO A 597 -13.64 18.47 -11.90
CA PRO A 597 -12.77 17.46 -11.32
C PRO A 597 -12.49 16.30 -12.27
N TYR A 598 -11.28 15.78 -12.19
CA TYR A 598 -10.85 14.54 -12.83
C TYR A 598 -10.01 13.72 -11.85
N GLU A 599 -10.08 12.41 -11.96
CA GLU A 599 -9.36 11.49 -11.07
C GLU A 599 -8.74 10.37 -11.92
N LYS A 600 -7.60 9.86 -11.45
CA LYS A 600 -6.94 8.62 -11.90
C LYS A 600 -6.60 8.62 -13.38
N LEU A 601 -6.11 9.76 -13.87
CA LEU A 601 -5.45 9.82 -15.18
C LEU A 601 -4.12 9.05 -15.15
N SER A 602 -3.62 8.62 -16.30
CA SER A 602 -2.31 7.99 -16.41
C SER A 602 -1.21 9.04 -16.26
N TYR A 603 -0.06 8.69 -15.67
CA TYR A 603 1.11 9.56 -15.62
C TYR A 603 1.70 9.81 -17.01
N ASN A 604 2.40 10.94 -17.19
CA ASN A 604 3.06 11.32 -18.45
C ASN A 604 2.18 11.15 -19.70
N THR A 605 0.89 11.45 -19.60
CA THR A 605 -0.11 11.24 -20.65
C THR A 605 -0.78 12.54 -21.01
N SER A 606 -0.88 12.83 -22.31
CA SER A 606 -1.52 14.04 -22.81
C SER A 606 -3.04 13.87 -22.91
N TYR A 607 -3.77 14.83 -22.33
CA TYR A 607 -5.22 14.93 -22.39
C TYR A 607 -5.65 16.24 -23.05
N THR A 608 -6.78 16.21 -23.75
CA THR A 608 -7.36 17.39 -24.42
C THR A 608 -8.65 17.78 -23.74
N VAL A 609 -8.76 19.04 -23.33
CA VAL A 609 -10.01 19.66 -22.87
C VAL A 609 -10.69 20.30 -24.07
N THR A 610 -11.98 20.05 -24.22
CA THR A 610 -12.80 20.68 -25.27
C THR A 610 -13.98 21.40 -24.64
N VAL A 611 -14.08 22.70 -24.88
CA VAL A 611 -15.21 23.56 -24.52
C VAL A 611 -15.84 24.05 -25.84
N PRO A 612 -16.95 23.44 -26.28
CA PRO A 612 -17.64 23.87 -27.50
C PRO A 612 -18.13 25.32 -27.41
N ASN A 613 -18.32 25.96 -28.57
CA ASN A 613 -18.99 27.26 -28.65
C ASN A 613 -20.37 27.19 -28.00
N GLY A 614 -20.69 28.14 -27.13
CA GLY A 614 -21.96 28.23 -26.42
C GLY A 614 -22.10 27.25 -25.26
N ALA A 615 -21.13 26.36 -24.99
CA ALA A 615 -21.19 25.46 -23.83
C ALA A 615 -21.19 26.21 -22.49
N LEU A 616 -20.66 27.45 -22.49
CA LEU A 616 -20.73 28.39 -21.39
C LEU A 616 -21.31 29.72 -21.90
N THR A 617 -22.08 30.40 -21.05
CA THR A 617 -22.59 31.76 -21.29
C THR A 617 -22.28 32.63 -20.08
N ASP A 618 -22.22 33.94 -20.25
CA ASP A 618 -22.25 34.84 -19.09
C ASP A 618 -23.64 34.86 -18.42
N MET A 619 -23.80 35.71 -17.39
CA MET A 619 -25.08 35.83 -16.70
C MET A 619 -26.17 36.51 -17.55
N SER A 620 -25.80 37.36 -18.51
CA SER A 620 -26.69 38.04 -19.48
C SER A 620 -27.07 37.16 -20.68
N GLY A 621 -26.43 36.00 -20.85
CA GLY A 621 -26.70 35.01 -21.89
C GLY A 621 -25.80 35.10 -23.13
N ASN A 622 -24.76 35.93 -23.14
CA ASN A 622 -23.85 35.96 -24.30
C ASN A 622 -22.96 34.70 -24.30
N ALA A 623 -22.83 34.07 -25.47
CA ALA A 623 -22.14 32.79 -25.61
C ALA A 623 -20.62 32.94 -25.59
N TYR A 624 -19.95 32.13 -24.78
CA TYR A 624 -18.50 31.95 -24.88
C TYR A 624 -18.16 31.26 -26.21
N ALA A 625 -17.18 31.81 -26.93
CA ALA A 625 -16.78 31.32 -28.26
C ALA A 625 -16.24 29.87 -28.27
N GLY A 626 -15.92 29.31 -27.10
CA GLY A 626 -15.33 27.98 -26.94
C GLY A 626 -13.80 28.01 -26.94
N THR A 627 -13.19 26.89 -26.55
CA THR A 627 -11.74 26.68 -26.61
C THR A 627 -11.39 25.19 -26.62
N SER A 628 -10.19 24.86 -27.08
CA SER A 628 -9.60 23.55 -26.87
C SER A 628 -8.12 23.71 -26.53
N PHE A 629 -7.67 22.98 -25.51
CA PHE A 629 -6.30 23.01 -25.05
C PHE A 629 -5.88 21.65 -24.51
N THR A 630 -4.58 21.40 -24.47
CA THR A 630 -4.02 20.14 -23.98
C THR A 630 -3.24 20.36 -22.69
N PHE A 631 -3.11 19.30 -21.89
CA PHE A 631 -2.13 19.23 -20.81
C PHE A 631 -1.62 17.79 -20.71
N THR A 632 -0.39 17.64 -20.25
CA THR A 632 0.25 16.36 -19.94
C THR A 632 0.31 16.21 -18.43
N THR A 633 -0.13 15.06 -17.94
CA THR A 633 0.07 14.72 -16.52
C THR A 633 1.56 14.60 -16.21
N ALA A 634 1.96 15.00 -15.02
CA ALA A 634 3.34 14.96 -14.58
C ALA A 634 3.91 13.53 -14.64
N ASN A 635 5.24 13.44 -14.71
CA ASN A 635 5.92 12.20 -14.40
C ASN A 635 5.60 11.78 -12.97
N ARG A 636 5.58 10.46 -12.72
CA ARG A 636 5.49 9.95 -11.36
C ARG A 636 6.74 10.41 -10.58
N ALA A 637 6.61 10.56 -9.27
CA ALA A 637 7.78 10.90 -8.45
C ALA A 637 8.74 9.70 -8.38
N GLU A 638 10.05 9.96 -8.39
CA GLU A 638 11.04 8.92 -8.14
C GLU A 638 10.92 8.41 -6.69
N PRO A 639 10.86 7.09 -6.47
CA PRO A 639 10.77 6.56 -5.13
C PRO A 639 12.10 6.73 -4.38
N THR A 640 11.99 6.87 -3.07
CA THR A 640 13.17 6.87 -2.19
C THR A 640 13.90 5.54 -2.33
N LYS A 641 15.19 5.59 -2.66
CA LYS A 641 16.03 4.39 -2.77
C LYS A 641 16.19 3.75 -1.39
N LYS A 642 15.74 2.52 -1.23
CA LYS A 642 15.79 1.80 0.06
C LYS A 642 15.68 0.30 -0.19
N LEU A 643 16.38 -0.51 0.61
CA LEU A 643 16.29 -1.98 0.50
C LEU A 643 14.89 -2.49 0.88
N TYR A 644 14.65 -3.79 0.67
CA TYR A 644 13.49 -4.48 1.24
C TYR A 644 13.53 -4.41 2.77
N ASP A 645 12.35 -4.35 3.40
CA ASP A 645 12.25 -4.25 4.85
C ASP A 645 12.60 -5.58 5.54
N ALA A 646 12.36 -6.71 4.85
CA ALA A 646 12.82 -8.03 5.26
C ALA A 646 13.12 -8.92 4.05
N ILE A 647 14.08 -9.83 4.22
CA ILE A 647 14.44 -10.87 3.24
C ILE A 647 14.22 -12.24 3.88
N VAL A 648 13.45 -13.09 3.21
CA VAL A 648 13.20 -14.48 3.62
C VAL A 648 14.00 -15.42 2.73
N ALA A 649 14.83 -16.28 3.32
CA ALA A 649 15.62 -17.26 2.59
C ALA A 649 15.75 -18.55 3.40
N LYS A 650 15.25 -19.67 2.84
CA LYS A 650 15.23 -20.97 3.53
C LYS A 650 16.64 -21.49 3.86
N ASP A 651 17.64 -21.10 3.07
CA ASP A 651 19.05 -21.45 3.25
C ASP A 651 19.78 -20.60 4.30
N GLY A 652 19.10 -19.65 4.96
CA GLY A 652 19.68 -18.77 5.97
C GLY A 652 20.39 -17.54 5.40
N SER A 653 20.39 -17.32 4.08
CA SER A 653 21.03 -16.15 3.44
C SER A 653 20.20 -14.86 3.51
N GLY A 654 19.15 -14.83 4.33
CA GLY A 654 18.21 -13.73 4.52
C GLY A 654 18.10 -13.32 5.99
N ASN A 655 17.20 -12.39 6.30
CA ASN A 655 16.91 -12.00 7.68
C ASN A 655 16.10 -13.07 8.43
N TYR A 656 15.26 -13.81 7.70
CA TYR A 656 14.39 -14.87 8.25
C TYR A 656 14.46 -16.12 7.37
N THR A 657 14.23 -17.28 7.97
CA THR A 657 14.14 -18.57 7.24
C THR A 657 12.70 -18.98 6.93
N SER A 658 11.71 -18.29 7.52
CA SER A 658 10.28 -18.53 7.32
C SER A 658 9.55 -17.25 6.93
N VAL A 659 8.43 -17.39 6.22
CA VAL A 659 7.59 -16.24 5.82
C VAL A 659 6.78 -15.72 7.01
N ILE A 660 6.32 -16.61 7.90
CA ILE A 660 5.52 -16.22 9.08
C ILE A 660 6.32 -15.36 10.07
N ASP A 661 7.61 -15.63 10.28
CA ASP A 661 8.46 -14.82 11.18
C ASP A 661 8.68 -13.41 10.61
N ALA A 662 8.84 -13.30 9.29
CA ALA A 662 8.99 -12.00 8.62
C ALA A 662 7.68 -11.17 8.69
N ILE A 663 6.51 -11.82 8.58
CA ILE A 663 5.21 -11.17 8.78
C ILE A 663 5.05 -10.74 10.25
N ALA A 664 5.42 -11.61 11.20
CA ALA A 664 5.34 -11.31 12.63
C ALA A 664 6.19 -10.09 13.01
N ALA A 665 7.38 -9.95 12.40
CA ALA A 665 8.30 -8.84 12.63
C ALA A 665 7.82 -7.48 12.10
N ALA A 666 6.88 -7.44 11.14
CA ALA A 666 6.36 -6.19 10.62
C ALA A 666 5.67 -5.37 11.73
N PRO A 667 5.86 -4.04 11.86
CA PRO A 667 5.14 -3.24 12.86
C PRO A 667 3.62 -3.35 12.70
N ALA A 668 2.87 -3.26 13.81
CA ALA A 668 1.41 -3.22 13.76
C ALA A 668 0.89 -1.84 13.29
N SER A 669 -0.35 -1.79 12.80
CA SER A 669 -1.10 -0.57 12.46
C SER A 669 -0.39 0.38 11.48
N ARG A 670 0.37 -0.18 10.53
CA ARG A 670 1.07 0.61 9.52
C ARG A 670 0.10 1.35 8.61
N THR A 671 0.58 2.46 8.06
CA THR A 671 -0.11 3.25 7.03
C THR A 671 0.62 3.21 5.69
N ILE A 672 1.78 2.55 5.63
CA ILE A 672 2.63 2.41 4.44
C ILE A 672 3.15 0.97 4.29
N PRO A 673 3.46 0.51 3.07
CA PRO A 673 3.98 -0.82 2.78
C PRO A 673 5.14 -1.27 3.69
N TRP A 674 5.09 -2.53 4.13
CA TRP A 674 6.23 -3.30 4.64
C TRP A 674 6.54 -4.39 3.62
N ILE A 675 7.68 -4.27 2.93
CA ILE A 675 7.97 -5.08 1.75
C ILE A 675 8.94 -6.21 2.10
N ILE A 676 8.46 -7.43 1.97
CA ILE A 676 9.18 -8.67 2.28
C ILE A 676 9.55 -9.35 0.96
N PHE A 677 10.85 -9.50 0.70
CA PHE A 677 11.34 -10.26 -0.44
C PHE A 677 11.56 -11.73 -0.05
N VAL A 678 11.01 -12.65 -0.83
CA VAL A 678 11.08 -14.09 -0.56
C VAL A 678 11.92 -14.76 -1.65
N LYS A 679 13.08 -15.32 -1.28
CA LYS A 679 13.94 -16.08 -2.20
C LYS A 679 13.27 -17.39 -2.61
N ASN A 680 13.73 -17.99 -3.71
CA ASN A 680 13.28 -19.30 -4.13
C ASN A 680 13.42 -20.34 -3.00
N GLY A 681 12.39 -21.15 -2.83
CA GLY A 681 12.28 -22.14 -1.77
C GLY A 681 10.84 -22.61 -1.57
N THR A 682 10.70 -23.75 -0.90
CA THR A 682 9.41 -24.27 -0.44
C THR A 682 9.25 -24.01 1.05
N TYR A 683 8.26 -23.20 1.42
CA TYR A 683 7.97 -22.75 2.77
C TYR A 683 6.69 -23.46 3.25
N THR A 684 6.83 -24.33 4.24
CA THR A 684 5.76 -25.24 4.67
C THR A 684 5.05 -24.72 5.93
N GLY A 685 3.72 -24.81 5.94
CA GLY A 685 2.86 -24.54 7.08
C GLY A 685 1.76 -23.53 6.77
N HIS A 686 0.83 -23.41 7.71
CA HIS A 686 -0.23 -22.41 7.70
C HIS A 686 0.33 -21.03 8.01
N HIS A 687 -0.04 -20.04 7.21
CA HIS A 687 0.37 -18.65 7.37
C HIS A 687 -0.85 -17.76 7.55
N ASP A 688 -0.76 -16.81 8.48
CA ASP A 688 -1.80 -15.79 8.72
C ASP A 688 -1.17 -14.39 8.69
N ILE A 689 -1.81 -13.48 7.97
CA ILE A 689 -1.57 -12.04 8.07
C ILE A 689 -2.68 -11.45 8.94
N PRO A 690 -2.40 -11.15 10.22
CA PRO A 690 -3.45 -10.76 11.16
C PRO A 690 -3.94 -9.34 10.90
N ALA A 691 -5.17 -9.04 11.31
CA ALA A 691 -5.84 -7.77 11.01
C ALA A 691 -5.06 -6.51 11.41
N ASN A 692 -4.24 -6.58 12.46
CA ASN A 692 -3.39 -5.48 12.92
C ASN A 692 -2.09 -5.28 12.11
N LYS A 693 -1.87 -6.03 11.02
CA LYS A 693 -0.68 -5.92 10.13
C LYS A 693 -1.10 -5.48 8.71
N PRO A 694 -1.69 -4.29 8.54
CA PRO A 694 -2.03 -3.79 7.20
C PRO A 694 -0.76 -3.49 6.40
N PHE A 695 -0.90 -3.37 5.08
CA PHE A 695 0.20 -2.98 4.18
C PHE A 695 1.36 -3.99 4.10
N ILE A 696 1.10 -5.29 4.23
CA ILE A 696 2.10 -6.33 3.95
C ILE A 696 2.22 -6.55 2.45
N HIS A 697 3.44 -6.42 1.91
CA HIS A 697 3.76 -6.75 0.53
C HIS A 697 4.71 -7.96 0.50
N LEU A 698 4.30 -9.07 -0.09
CA LEU A 698 5.15 -10.25 -0.29
C LEU A 698 5.59 -10.33 -1.76
N ILE A 699 6.89 -10.19 -2.00
CA ILE A 699 7.48 -10.19 -3.34
C ILE A 699 8.37 -11.43 -3.47
N GLY A 700 7.94 -12.41 -4.25
CA GLY A 700 8.74 -13.58 -4.56
C GLY A 700 9.82 -13.30 -5.59
N GLN A 701 10.97 -13.96 -5.46
CA GLN A 701 12.01 -13.96 -6.50
C GLN A 701 11.48 -14.46 -7.85
N ASN A 702 10.64 -15.50 -7.81
CA ASN A 702 10.02 -16.08 -9.01
C ASN A 702 8.77 -16.87 -8.62
N ARG A 703 7.68 -16.71 -9.38
CA ARG A 703 6.40 -17.41 -9.15
C ARG A 703 6.55 -18.91 -8.97
N ASN A 704 7.34 -19.57 -9.81
CA ASN A 704 7.50 -21.02 -9.80
C ASN A 704 8.59 -21.47 -8.80
N GLY A 705 9.46 -20.57 -8.37
CA GLY A 705 10.55 -20.86 -7.44
C GLY A 705 10.19 -20.64 -5.97
N VAL A 706 9.21 -19.78 -5.68
CA VAL A 706 8.71 -19.51 -4.32
C VAL A 706 7.37 -20.21 -4.12
N ILE A 707 7.36 -21.25 -3.28
CA ILE A 707 6.16 -22.06 -3.02
C ILE A 707 5.86 -22.00 -1.51
N ILE A 708 4.73 -21.41 -1.15
CA ILE A 708 4.17 -21.47 0.21
C ILE A 708 3.10 -22.56 0.21
N THR A 709 3.27 -23.58 1.05
CA THR A 709 2.43 -24.78 1.00
C THR A 709 2.01 -25.32 2.37
N ASP A 710 0.78 -25.81 2.46
CA ASP A 710 0.28 -26.64 3.55
C ASP A 710 -0.55 -27.80 2.99
N ASN A 711 -0.90 -28.78 3.83
CA ASN A 711 -1.65 -29.98 3.47
C ASN A 711 -2.95 -30.15 4.27
N ARG A 712 -3.41 -29.10 4.96
CA ARG A 712 -4.63 -29.13 5.76
C ARG A 712 -5.87 -29.11 4.88
N LEU A 713 -6.80 -30.02 5.16
CA LEU A 713 -8.15 -29.98 4.58
C LEU A 713 -9.04 -29.02 5.38
N SER A 714 -9.98 -28.38 4.69
CA SER A 714 -11.07 -27.61 5.30
C SER A 714 -12.38 -28.35 5.06
N GLY A 715 -13.36 -28.19 5.95
CA GLY A 715 -14.66 -28.86 5.81
C GLY A 715 -14.72 -30.26 6.45
N ASP A 716 -15.81 -30.96 6.18
CA ASP A 716 -16.19 -32.19 6.89
C ASP A 716 -15.43 -33.43 6.37
N ASP A 717 -15.03 -34.31 7.29
CA ASP A 717 -14.49 -35.63 6.97
C ASP A 717 -15.59 -36.58 6.41
N GLU A 718 -15.20 -37.81 6.08
CA GLU A 718 -16.11 -38.85 5.57
C GLU A 718 -17.30 -39.17 6.51
N LYS A 719 -17.26 -38.71 7.77
CA LYS A 719 -18.29 -38.89 8.79
C LYS A 719 -19.10 -37.60 9.05
N GLY A 720 -18.87 -36.53 8.30
CA GLY A 720 -19.55 -35.24 8.51
C GLY A 720 -18.97 -34.40 9.64
N THR A 721 -17.73 -34.67 10.08
CA THR A 721 -17.05 -33.92 11.15
C THR A 721 -16.05 -32.95 10.56
N MET A 722 -16.22 -31.65 10.81
CA MET A 722 -15.31 -30.60 10.35
C MET A 722 -13.86 -30.85 10.81
N VAL A 723 -12.93 -31.01 9.86
CA VAL A 723 -11.49 -31.25 10.11
C VAL A 723 -10.80 -29.98 10.58
N TYR A 724 -10.82 -28.94 9.75
CA TYR A 724 -10.44 -27.58 10.13
C TYR A 724 -11.48 -26.59 9.60
N HIS A 725 -11.73 -25.55 10.40
CA HIS A 725 -12.39 -24.35 9.90
C HIS A 725 -11.51 -23.71 8.81
N VAL A 726 -12.10 -23.09 7.79
CA VAL A 726 -11.39 -22.50 6.64
C VAL A 726 -10.29 -21.49 7.05
N SER A 727 -10.48 -20.77 8.16
CA SER A 727 -9.47 -19.84 8.70
C SER A 727 -8.25 -20.51 9.34
N LEU A 728 -8.28 -21.82 9.55
CA LEU A 728 -7.19 -22.62 10.11
C LEU A 728 -6.65 -23.67 9.11
N GLY A 729 -7.46 -23.99 8.09
CA GLY A 729 -7.14 -24.98 7.06
C GLY A 729 -6.58 -24.40 5.76
N ALA A 730 -6.78 -23.11 5.46
CA ALA A 730 -6.16 -22.49 4.29
C ALA A 730 -4.63 -22.39 4.45
N THR A 731 -3.87 -22.54 3.37
CA THR A 731 -2.41 -22.38 3.41
C THR A 731 -1.99 -20.95 3.77
N MET A 732 -2.67 -19.94 3.22
CA MET A 732 -2.49 -18.53 3.55
C MET A 732 -3.84 -17.89 3.88
N VAL A 733 -3.92 -17.23 5.02
CA VAL A 733 -5.06 -16.39 5.43
C VAL A 733 -4.63 -14.93 5.46
N VAL A 734 -5.38 -14.07 4.77
CA VAL A 734 -5.17 -12.63 4.72
C VAL A 734 -6.32 -11.94 5.43
N ASN A 735 -6.12 -11.68 6.73
CA ASN A 735 -7.11 -11.02 7.59
C ASN A 735 -6.86 -9.51 7.72
N SER A 736 -6.01 -8.91 6.88
CA SER A 736 -5.60 -7.51 6.99
C SER A 736 -5.78 -6.74 5.67
N PRO A 737 -6.15 -5.44 5.71
CA PRO A 737 -6.36 -4.66 4.51
C PRO A 737 -5.05 -4.16 3.88
N ASN A 738 -5.12 -3.76 2.61
CA ASN A 738 -4.00 -3.24 1.81
C ASN A 738 -2.84 -4.24 1.65
N VAL A 739 -3.15 -5.52 1.44
CA VAL A 739 -2.13 -6.57 1.27
C VAL A 739 -1.87 -6.82 -0.22
N TYR A 740 -0.59 -6.98 -0.58
CA TYR A 740 -0.17 -7.22 -1.97
C TYR A 740 0.77 -8.42 -2.09
N PHE A 741 0.49 -9.33 -3.02
CA PHE A 741 1.38 -10.46 -3.34
C PHE A 741 1.85 -10.41 -4.80
N GLU A 742 3.13 -10.70 -5.03
CA GLU A 742 3.68 -10.84 -6.38
C GLU A 742 4.64 -12.02 -6.49
N ASN A 743 4.60 -12.75 -7.62
CA ASN A 743 5.57 -13.77 -7.97
C ASN A 743 5.68 -14.90 -6.93
N ILE A 744 4.54 -15.34 -6.35
CA ILE A 744 4.49 -16.42 -5.35
C ILE A 744 3.47 -17.49 -5.77
N THR A 745 3.79 -18.76 -5.50
CA THR A 745 2.84 -19.86 -5.55
C THR A 745 2.30 -20.14 -4.15
N PHE A 746 0.97 -20.19 -4.00
CA PHE A 746 0.27 -20.69 -2.81
C PHE A 746 -0.38 -22.03 -3.14
N GLU A 747 -0.08 -23.06 -2.35
CA GLU A 747 -0.45 -24.44 -2.65
C GLU A 747 -1.08 -25.12 -1.44
N ASN A 748 -2.26 -25.71 -1.64
CA ASN A 748 -2.69 -26.81 -0.80
C ASN A 748 -2.26 -28.14 -1.44
N SER A 749 -1.31 -28.83 -0.83
CA SER A 749 -0.64 -29.97 -1.47
C SER A 749 -1.54 -31.20 -1.60
N ILE A 750 -2.55 -31.35 -0.72
CA ILE A 750 -3.52 -32.45 -0.85
C ILE A 750 -4.38 -32.24 -2.10
N GLY A 751 -4.98 -31.06 -2.23
CA GLY A 751 -5.78 -30.74 -3.42
C GLY A 751 -4.95 -30.84 -4.71
N TYR A 752 -3.74 -30.29 -4.74
CA TYR A 752 -2.91 -30.31 -5.94
C TYR A 752 -2.35 -31.69 -6.33
N ASN A 753 -2.05 -32.56 -5.35
CA ASN A 753 -1.48 -33.88 -5.65
C ASN A 753 -2.54 -34.95 -5.84
N ASP A 754 -3.57 -34.95 -5.02
CA ASP A 754 -4.54 -36.04 -4.96
C ASP A 754 -5.74 -35.79 -5.87
N LEU A 755 -5.97 -34.52 -6.25
CA LEU A 755 -7.06 -34.07 -7.13
C LEU A 755 -8.43 -34.61 -6.69
N THR A 756 -8.68 -34.55 -5.40
CA THR A 756 -9.89 -35.02 -4.74
C THR A 756 -10.38 -34.01 -3.72
N GLY A 757 -11.68 -34.11 -3.38
CA GLY A 757 -12.24 -33.45 -2.19
C GLY A 757 -11.86 -34.21 -0.90
N PRO A 758 -12.16 -33.66 0.30
CA PRO A 758 -12.96 -32.46 0.57
C PRO A 758 -12.19 -31.14 0.34
N GLN A 759 -12.73 -30.00 0.82
CA GLN A 759 -12.19 -28.66 0.55
C GLN A 759 -10.72 -28.53 0.97
N ALA A 760 -9.92 -27.82 0.16
CA ALA A 760 -8.48 -27.72 0.38
C ALA A 760 -8.00 -26.32 -0.05
N LEU A 761 -8.08 -25.33 0.84
CA LEU A 761 -7.84 -23.93 0.46
C LEU A 761 -6.34 -23.64 0.31
N ALA A 762 -5.97 -22.99 -0.79
CA ALA A 762 -4.64 -22.39 -0.97
C ALA A 762 -4.61 -20.97 -0.40
N LEU A 763 -5.67 -20.18 -0.61
CA LEU A 763 -5.76 -18.80 -0.17
C LEU A 763 -7.15 -18.50 0.41
N TYR A 764 -7.17 -17.75 1.51
CA TYR A 764 -8.37 -17.13 2.06
C TYR A 764 -8.12 -15.65 2.33
N THR A 765 -8.86 -14.76 1.69
CA THR A 765 -8.75 -13.30 1.88
C THR A 765 -10.03 -12.73 2.50
N ILE A 766 -9.91 -11.98 3.59
CA ILE A 766 -11.05 -11.50 4.38
C ILE A 766 -11.25 -9.99 4.19
N ALA A 767 -10.17 -9.21 4.30
CA ALA A 767 -10.24 -7.75 4.37
C ALA A 767 -10.35 -7.07 2.99
N ASP A 768 -10.69 -5.77 3.00
CA ASP A 768 -10.72 -4.90 1.81
C ASP A 768 -9.30 -4.63 1.28
N LYS A 769 -9.19 -4.29 -0.01
CA LYS A 769 -7.95 -3.88 -0.67
C LYS A 769 -6.86 -4.95 -0.73
N PHE A 770 -7.23 -6.19 -1.07
CA PHE A 770 -6.27 -7.24 -1.39
C PHE A 770 -5.90 -7.21 -2.87
N ALA A 771 -4.63 -7.35 -3.20
CA ALA A 771 -4.18 -7.49 -4.58
C ALA A 771 -3.15 -8.61 -4.76
N MET A 772 -3.18 -9.27 -5.91
CA MET A 772 -2.08 -10.14 -6.32
C MET A 772 -1.80 -10.07 -7.82
N ASN A 773 -0.51 -10.15 -8.17
CA ASN A 773 -0.04 -10.08 -9.55
C ASN A 773 0.95 -11.20 -9.84
N ASN A 774 0.76 -11.91 -10.95
CA ASN A 774 1.63 -13.03 -11.34
C ASN A 774 1.83 -14.06 -10.21
N CYS A 775 0.76 -14.39 -9.49
CA CYS A 775 0.74 -15.44 -8.47
C CYS A 775 0.18 -16.73 -9.06
N TYR A 776 0.39 -17.86 -8.36
CA TYR A 776 -0.20 -19.14 -8.72
C TYR A 776 -0.89 -19.76 -7.51
N LEU A 777 -2.22 -19.84 -7.54
CA LEU A 777 -2.99 -20.60 -6.57
C LEU A 777 -3.25 -22.00 -7.13
N ARG A 778 -2.89 -23.05 -6.39
CA ARG A 778 -3.12 -24.42 -6.84
C ARG A 778 -3.68 -25.32 -5.73
N SER A 779 -4.82 -25.91 -6.02
CA SER A 779 -5.48 -26.94 -5.21
C SER A 779 -6.50 -27.69 -6.09
N TYR A 780 -7.57 -28.25 -5.52
CA TYR A 780 -8.65 -28.94 -6.23
C TYR A 780 -10.01 -28.32 -5.91
N GLN A 781 -10.58 -28.63 -4.75
CA GLN A 781 -11.84 -28.03 -4.29
C GLN A 781 -11.57 -26.80 -3.42
N ASP A 782 -12.32 -25.71 -3.64
CA ASP A 782 -12.29 -24.47 -2.84
C ASP A 782 -10.89 -23.83 -2.78
N THR A 783 -10.22 -23.67 -3.92
CA THR A 783 -8.82 -23.18 -3.97
C THR A 783 -8.65 -21.77 -3.39
N TYR A 784 -9.57 -20.86 -3.70
CA TYR A 784 -9.54 -19.47 -3.26
C TYR A 784 -10.88 -19.05 -2.65
N LEU A 785 -10.86 -18.78 -1.33
CA LEU A 785 -11.96 -18.11 -0.64
C LEU A 785 -11.70 -16.60 -0.62
N THR A 786 -12.58 -15.84 -1.26
CA THR A 786 -12.61 -14.37 -1.17
C THR A 786 -13.33 -13.94 0.12
N SER A 787 -13.62 -12.64 0.27
CA SER A 787 -14.23 -12.13 1.50
C SER A 787 -15.57 -12.79 1.78
N TYR A 788 -15.87 -13.12 3.03
CA TYR A 788 -17.18 -13.70 3.38
C TYR A 788 -18.10 -12.61 3.94
N ASN A 789 -19.35 -12.55 3.47
CA ASN A 789 -20.38 -11.60 3.93
C ASN A 789 -20.02 -10.10 3.84
N SER A 790 -19.11 -9.72 2.94
CA SER A 790 -18.79 -8.30 2.72
C SER A 790 -19.64 -7.70 1.60
N LEU A 791 -20.19 -6.50 1.84
CA LEU A 791 -20.88 -5.71 0.82
C LEU A 791 -19.92 -4.95 -0.09
N SER A 792 -18.68 -4.72 0.37
CA SER A 792 -17.83 -3.69 -0.21
C SER A 792 -16.34 -3.99 -0.21
N ALA A 793 -15.88 -5.15 0.30
CA ALA A 793 -14.48 -5.55 0.17
C ALA A 793 -14.11 -5.71 -1.31
N ARG A 794 -12.95 -5.19 -1.69
CA ARG A 794 -12.45 -5.21 -3.06
C ARG A 794 -11.17 -6.01 -3.15
N HIS A 795 -11.12 -6.94 -4.10
CA HIS A 795 -9.91 -7.70 -4.41
C HIS A 795 -9.55 -7.53 -5.89
N TYR A 796 -8.26 -7.44 -6.19
CA TYR A 796 -7.77 -7.32 -7.56
C TYR A 796 -6.75 -8.41 -7.87
N VAL A 797 -7.06 -9.24 -8.84
CA VAL A 797 -6.23 -10.38 -9.25
C VAL A 797 -5.82 -10.16 -10.68
N ARG A 798 -4.51 -10.27 -10.96
CA ARG A 798 -4.00 -9.96 -12.29
C ARG A 798 -2.89 -10.89 -12.72
N LYS A 799 -2.88 -11.29 -14.01
CA LYS A 799 -1.81 -12.11 -14.62
C LYS A 799 -1.50 -13.38 -13.83
N SER A 800 -2.42 -13.84 -13.00
CA SER A 800 -2.25 -14.91 -12.05
C SER A 800 -2.85 -16.19 -12.62
N LYS A 801 -2.39 -17.34 -12.11
CA LYS A 801 -2.98 -18.63 -12.44
C LYS A 801 -3.75 -19.14 -11.23
N ILE A 802 -5.00 -19.54 -11.42
CA ILE A 802 -5.82 -20.15 -10.37
C ILE A 802 -6.23 -21.53 -10.87
N GLU A 803 -5.83 -22.57 -10.15
CA GLU A 803 -6.06 -23.96 -10.54
C GLU A 803 -6.96 -24.68 -9.54
N GLY A 804 -8.03 -25.30 -10.06
CA GLY A 804 -8.98 -26.08 -9.27
C GLY A 804 -10.07 -26.76 -10.11
N ALA A 805 -11.06 -27.36 -9.43
CA ALA A 805 -12.11 -28.19 -10.03
C ALA A 805 -13.53 -27.81 -9.57
N VAL A 806 -13.78 -27.84 -8.26
CA VAL A 806 -15.12 -27.62 -7.68
C VAL A 806 -15.05 -26.35 -6.85
N ASP A 807 -15.90 -25.39 -7.17
CA ASP A 807 -16.08 -24.13 -6.43
C ASP A 807 -14.77 -23.39 -6.16
N PHE A 808 -13.81 -23.49 -7.07
CA PHE A 808 -12.43 -23.17 -6.72
C PHE A 808 -12.18 -21.67 -6.53
N VAL A 809 -13.13 -20.80 -6.92
CA VAL A 809 -13.25 -19.41 -6.45
C VAL A 809 -14.63 -19.21 -5.82
N TYR A 810 -14.69 -18.94 -4.52
CA TYR A 810 -15.96 -18.82 -3.80
C TYR A 810 -15.90 -17.76 -2.71
N GLY A 811 -17.06 -17.36 -2.18
CA GLY A 811 -17.19 -16.21 -1.28
C GLY A 811 -17.88 -14.99 -1.92
N ALA A 812 -17.53 -13.80 -1.46
CA ALA A 812 -18.18 -12.53 -1.79
C ALA A 812 -17.16 -11.37 -1.93
N GLY A 813 -17.67 -10.16 -2.14
CA GLY A 813 -16.88 -8.95 -2.39
C GLY A 813 -16.86 -8.55 -3.86
N ASP A 814 -16.43 -7.32 -4.15
CA ASP A 814 -16.21 -6.85 -5.51
C ASP A 814 -14.81 -7.27 -5.97
N VAL A 815 -14.71 -8.38 -6.69
CA VAL A 815 -13.43 -8.97 -7.09
C VAL A 815 -13.23 -8.86 -8.60
N PHE A 816 -12.14 -8.23 -9.01
CA PHE A 816 -11.80 -8.03 -10.41
C PHE A 816 -10.60 -8.90 -10.80
N PHE A 817 -10.84 -9.89 -11.64
CA PHE A 817 -9.86 -10.82 -12.20
C PHE A 817 -9.49 -10.35 -13.62
N GLU A 818 -8.24 -9.98 -13.85
CA GLU A 818 -7.77 -9.37 -15.09
C GLU A 818 -6.59 -10.13 -15.72
N SER A 819 -6.79 -10.60 -16.95
CA SER A 819 -5.73 -11.29 -17.71
C SER A 819 -5.15 -12.52 -16.97
N ASP A 820 -5.96 -13.16 -16.14
CA ASP A 820 -5.65 -14.37 -15.39
C ASP A 820 -5.86 -15.63 -16.25
N THR A 821 -5.27 -16.73 -15.76
CA THR A 821 -5.46 -18.07 -16.29
C THR A 821 -6.21 -18.93 -15.29
N LEU A 822 -7.41 -19.38 -15.64
CA LEU A 822 -8.24 -20.27 -14.84
C LEU A 822 -8.00 -21.71 -15.33
N ALA A 823 -7.29 -22.51 -14.55
CA ALA A 823 -6.82 -23.84 -14.92
C ALA A 823 -7.68 -24.94 -14.29
N ILE A 824 -8.47 -25.64 -15.11
CA ILE A 824 -9.38 -26.68 -14.64
C ILE A 824 -8.65 -28.02 -14.51
N ASN A 825 -8.65 -28.61 -13.31
CA ASN A 825 -8.01 -29.90 -13.04
C ASN A 825 -8.99 -31.08 -12.91
N ARG A 826 -10.16 -30.97 -13.56
CA ARG A 826 -11.18 -32.02 -13.70
C ARG A 826 -11.65 -32.13 -15.15
N SER A 827 -11.77 -33.35 -15.65
CA SER A 827 -12.12 -33.62 -17.06
C SER A 827 -13.55 -33.24 -17.43
N THR A 828 -14.50 -33.45 -16.52
CA THR A 828 -15.92 -33.12 -16.76
C THR A 828 -16.62 -32.70 -15.47
N GLY A 829 -17.57 -31.78 -15.59
CA GLY A 829 -18.24 -31.14 -14.47
C GLY A 829 -17.36 -30.09 -13.77
N GLY A 830 -17.60 -29.88 -12.48
CA GLY A 830 -16.93 -28.82 -11.72
C GLY A 830 -17.53 -27.43 -11.99
N TYR A 831 -17.06 -26.46 -11.22
CA TYR A 831 -17.57 -25.09 -11.21
C TYR A 831 -16.40 -24.14 -10.95
N ILE A 832 -16.20 -23.16 -11.83
CA ILE A 832 -15.15 -22.15 -11.61
C ILE A 832 -15.50 -21.31 -10.39
N VAL A 833 -16.73 -20.78 -10.34
CA VAL A 833 -17.17 -19.94 -9.22
C VAL A 833 -18.36 -20.50 -8.44
N ALA A 834 -18.36 -20.22 -7.13
CA ALA A 834 -19.48 -20.46 -6.23
C ALA A 834 -19.73 -19.25 -5.29
N PRO A 835 -20.19 -18.11 -5.83
CA PRO A 835 -20.34 -16.87 -5.06
C PRO A 835 -21.49 -16.88 -4.05
N SER A 836 -21.35 -16.07 -2.99
CA SER A 836 -22.27 -15.86 -1.88
C SER A 836 -22.59 -14.38 -1.58
N HIS A 837 -22.52 -13.53 -2.61
CA HIS A 837 -22.73 -12.07 -2.50
C HIS A 837 -24.03 -11.67 -1.80
N GLN A 838 -23.96 -10.71 -0.89
CA GLN A 838 -25.11 -10.19 -0.15
C GLN A 838 -25.96 -9.27 -1.04
N SER A 839 -27.24 -9.12 -0.70
CA SER A 839 -28.09 -8.12 -1.37
C SER A 839 -27.51 -6.72 -1.14
N GLY A 840 -27.36 -5.94 -2.21
CA GLY A 840 -26.70 -4.63 -2.18
C GLY A 840 -25.23 -4.62 -2.63
N THR A 841 -24.61 -5.78 -2.89
CA THR A 841 -23.28 -5.82 -3.53
C THR A 841 -23.32 -5.16 -4.92
N ALA A 842 -22.37 -4.27 -5.18
CA ALA A 842 -22.35 -3.44 -6.38
C ALA A 842 -22.00 -4.24 -7.65
N TYR A 843 -20.91 -5.01 -7.66
CA TYR A 843 -20.43 -5.70 -8.86
C TYR A 843 -20.28 -7.21 -8.68
N GLY A 844 -19.78 -7.67 -7.53
CA GLY A 844 -19.44 -9.07 -7.29
C GLY A 844 -18.20 -9.51 -8.06
N TYR A 845 -18.21 -10.69 -8.68
CA TYR A 845 -17.06 -11.18 -9.43
C TYR A 845 -17.06 -10.72 -10.88
N VAL A 846 -15.94 -10.14 -11.32
CA VAL A 846 -15.75 -9.65 -12.68
C VAL A 846 -14.50 -10.29 -13.27
N PHE A 847 -14.68 -11.17 -14.26
CA PHE A 847 -13.60 -11.81 -14.99
C PHE A 847 -13.41 -11.10 -16.34
N SER A 848 -12.39 -10.25 -16.46
CA SER A 848 -12.09 -9.48 -17.66
C SER A 848 -10.83 -9.98 -18.39
N ASN A 849 -10.96 -10.27 -19.69
CA ASN A 849 -9.86 -10.67 -20.58
C ASN A 849 -9.07 -11.91 -20.08
N ASN A 850 -9.75 -12.84 -19.42
CA ASN A 850 -9.13 -14.04 -18.85
C ASN A 850 -9.04 -15.19 -19.85
N VAL A 851 -8.16 -16.15 -19.58
CA VAL A 851 -8.07 -17.41 -20.30
C VAL A 851 -8.56 -18.54 -19.41
N ILE A 852 -9.54 -19.32 -19.86
CA ILE A 852 -9.87 -20.60 -19.23
C ILE A 852 -9.10 -21.69 -19.97
N THR A 853 -8.40 -22.53 -19.23
CA THR A 853 -7.58 -23.62 -19.76
C THR A 853 -7.68 -24.83 -18.85
N ARG A 854 -7.09 -25.95 -19.24
CA ARG A 854 -6.90 -27.09 -18.35
C ARG A 854 -5.61 -26.94 -17.55
N ALA A 855 -5.60 -27.54 -16.37
CA ALA A 855 -4.39 -27.74 -15.60
C ALA A 855 -3.47 -28.80 -16.23
N ASN A 856 -2.23 -28.87 -15.75
CA ASN A 856 -1.28 -29.90 -16.18
C ASN A 856 -1.67 -31.29 -15.65
N LYS A 857 -2.31 -31.34 -14.49
CA LYS A 857 -2.87 -32.55 -13.88
C LYS A 857 -4.40 -32.46 -13.95
N VAL A 858 -5.07 -33.48 -14.47
CA VAL A 858 -6.53 -33.50 -14.62
C VAL A 858 -7.10 -34.82 -14.11
N SER A 859 -8.08 -34.76 -13.22
CA SER A 859 -8.81 -35.94 -12.73
C SER A 859 -9.85 -36.41 -13.76
N ASN A 860 -9.82 -37.70 -14.13
CA ASN A 860 -10.74 -38.29 -15.12
C ASN A 860 -12.06 -38.81 -14.50
N THR A 861 -12.05 -39.18 -13.22
CA THR A 861 -13.18 -39.87 -12.56
C THR A 861 -13.80 -39.08 -11.41
N GLY A 862 -13.15 -38.01 -10.93
CA GLY A 862 -13.54 -37.34 -9.70
C GLY A 862 -13.29 -38.17 -8.43
N THR A 863 -12.72 -39.37 -8.54
CA THR A 863 -12.30 -40.28 -7.45
C THR A 863 -11.04 -41.06 -7.86
N ASN A 864 -9.88 -40.69 -7.29
CA ASN A 864 -8.56 -41.36 -7.35
C ASN A 864 -7.75 -41.32 -8.68
N PRO A 865 -6.41 -41.45 -8.59
CA PRO A 865 -5.46 -40.42 -8.94
C PRO A 865 -5.32 -40.27 -10.46
N ALA A 866 -5.10 -39.03 -10.91
CA ALA A 866 -4.83 -38.74 -12.31
C ALA A 866 -3.80 -39.72 -12.87
N THR A 867 -4.21 -40.50 -13.88
CA THR A 867 -3.22 -40.99 -14.83
C THR A 867 -2.56 -39.75 -15.42
N ASN A 868 -1.23 -39.66 -15.38
CA ASN A 868 -0.50 -38.72 -16.23
C ASN A 868 -0.87 -39.11 -17.67
N VAL A 869 -1.95 -38.54 -18.18
CA VAL A 869 -2.31 -38.72 -19.58
C VAL A 869 -1.54 -37.65 -20.31
N ASP A 870 -0.62 -38.08 -21.19
CA ASP A 870 0.14 -37.22 -22.07
C ASP A 870 -0.71 -36.03 -22.51
N GLY A 871 -0.27 -34.85 -22.06
CA GLY A 871 -1.10 -33.68 -21.87
C GLY A 871 -1.50 -33.00 -23.17
N ASN A 872 -2.25 -33.65 -24.06
CA ASN A 872 -2.93 -33.04 -25.21
C ASN A 872 -4.23 -33.74 -25.65
N SER A 873 -4.57 -34.92 -25.11
CA SER A 873 -5.69 -35.73 -25.63
C SER A 873 -6.98 -35.71 -24.82
N ILE A 874 -7.01 -35.02 -23.66
CA ILE A 874 -8.22 -34.94 -22.82
C ILE A 874 -8.95 -33.63 -23.10
N ASN A 875 -10.23 -33.76 -23.49
CA ASN A 875 -11.17 -32.64 -23.53
C ASN A 875 -11.69 -32.36 -22.12
N VAL A 876 -11.64 -31.09 -21.72
CA VAL A 876 -12.21 -30.62 -20.45
C VAL A 876 -13.53 -29.90 -20.73
N THR A 877 -14.59 -30.28 -20.02
CA THR A 877 -15.87 -29.56 -20.04
C THR A 877 -16.27 -29.13 -18.63
N THR A 878 -16.60 -27.85 -18.43
CA THR A 878 -16.93 -27.30 -17.10
C THR A 878 -18.06 -26.28 -17.13
N TYR A 879 -18.59 -25.94 -15.95
CA TYR A 879 -19.50 -24.80 -15.76
C TYR A 879 -18.71 -23.55 -15.33
N LEU A 880 -19.16 -22.38 -15.79
CA LEU A 880 -18.67 -21.08 -15.31
C LEU A 880 -18.93 -20.90 -13.82
N GLY A 881 -20.01 -21.47 -13.28
CA GLY A 881 -20.26 -21.45 -11.85
C GLY A 881 -21.65 -21.90 -11.43
N ARG A 882 -21.93 -21.77 -10.13
CA ARG A 882 -23.23 -22.04 -9.51
C ARG A 882 -23.53 -21.04 -8.37
N PRO A 883 -24.80 -20.72 -8.10
CA PRO A 883 -25.16 -19.72 -7.07
C PRO A 883 -25.17 -20.37 -5.68
N TRP A 884 -24.09 -20.23 -4.92
CA TRP A 884 -23.95 -20.90 -3.62
C TRP A 884 -24.95 -20.37 -2.60
N GLN A 885 -24.96 -19.06 -2.34
CA GLN A 885 -25.83 -18.41 -1.36
C GLN A 885 -26.26 -17.00 -1.80
N ASN A 886 -27.30 -16.47 -1.15
CA ASN A 886 -27.71 -15.07 -1.21
C ASN A 886 -28.01 -14.57 -2.64
N ALA A 887 -27.49 -13.41 -3.01
CA ALA A 887 -27.72 -12.71 -4.27
C ALA A 887 -26.45 -12.75 -5.14
N ALA A 888 -25.99 -13.95 -5.49
CA ALA A 888 -24.78 -14.18 -6.27
C ALA A 888 -24.68 -13.30 -7.54
N LYS A 889 -23.53 -12.65 -7.74
CA LYS A 889 -23.18 -11.85 -8.93
C LYS A 889 -21.84 -12.31 -9.52
N THR A 890 -21.84 -12.68 -10.79
CA THR A 890 -20.62 -12.96 -11.57
C THR A 890 -20.80 -12.56 -13.03
N VAL A 891 -19.78 -11.96 -13.62
CA VAL A 891 -19.72 -11.71 -15.07
C VAL A 891 -18.38 -12.18 -15.67
N PHE A 892 -18.43 -12.79 -16.85
CA PHE A 892 -17.26 -13.10 -17.69
C PHE A 892 -17.28 -12.20 -18.92
N ILE A 893 -16.22 -11.45 -19.16
CA ILE A 893 -16.09 -10.43 -20.20
C ILE A 893 -14.83 -10.71 -21.02
N ASN A 894 -14.97 -10.87 -22.33
CA ASN A 894 -13.89 -11.11 -23.28
C ASN A 894 -13.01 -12.31 -22.90
N THR A 895 -13.63 -13.40 -22.46
CA THR A 895 -12.91 -14.60 -22.00
C THR A 895 -12.49 -15.47 -23.19
N LYS A 896 -11.25 -15.99 -23.16
CA LYS A 896 -10.75 -16.94 -24.16
C LYS A 896 -10.72 -18.36 -23.61
N LEU A 897 -11.34 -19.30 -24.33
CA LEU A 897 -11.23 -20.73 -24.05
C LEU A 897 -10.01 -21.32 -24.76
N ALA A 898 -9.15 -22.05 -24.05
CA ALA A 898 -8.02 -22.75 -24.65
C ALA A 898 -8.47 -23.95 -25.50
N ALA A 899 -7.56 -24.51 -26.31
CA ALA A 899 -7.85 -25.71 -27.07
C ALA A 899 -8.19 -26.90 -26.16
N ASN A 900 -9.09 -27.77 -26.61
CA ASN A 900 -9.61 -28.93 -25.86
C ASN A 900 -10.30 -28.56 -24.53
N LEU A 901 -10.81 -27.33 -24.43
CA LEU A 901 -11.67 -26.87 -23.35
C LEU A 901 -13.01 -26.40 -23.92
N SER A 902 -14.10 -26.76 -23.25
CA SER A 902 -15.44 -26.30 -23.55
C SER A 902 -16.19 -25.95 -22.27
N VAL A 903 -17.16 -25.04 -22.41
CA VAL A 903 -18.12 -24.71 -21.35
C VAL A 903 -19.45 -25.34 -21.75
N TYR A 904 -20.21 -25.90 -20.80
CA TYR A 904 -21.56 -26.41 -21.09
C TYR A 904 -22.41 -25.33 -21.80
N PRO A 905 -23.31 -25.66 -22.73
CA PRO A 905 -24.15 -24.67 -23.42
C PRO A 905 -24.89 -23.75 -22.45
N GLU A 906 -25.42 -24.31 -21.35
CA GLU A 906 -26.08 -23.58 -20.28
C GLU A 906 -25.17 -22.61 -19.54
N GLY A 907 -23.85 -22.82 -19.59
CA GLY A 907 -22.81 -22.04 -18.92
C GLY A 907 -22.80 -22.19 -17.40
N TRP A 908 -23.97 -22.11 -16.78
CA TRP A 908 -24.17 -22.03 -15.34
C TRP A 908 -25.01 -23.21 -14.85
N ALA A 909 -24.60 -23.78 -13.73
CA ALA A 909 -25.35 -24.85 -13.08
C ALA A 909 -26.40 -24.29 -12.12
N ALA A 910 -27.49 -25.04 -11.95
CA ALA A 910 -28.51 -24.77 -10.94
C ALA A 910 -28.03 -25.20 -9.54
N TRP A 911 -28.58 -24.57 -8.51
CA TRP A 911 -28.37 -24.91 -7.10
C TRP A 911 -29.63 -24.60 -6.29
N ASN A 912 -29.51 -24.44 -4.97
CA ASN A 912 -30.61 -24.11 -4.07
C ASN A 912 -30.98 -22.61 -4.07
N ASN A 913 -30.21 -21.76 -4.75
CA ASN A 913 -30.42 -20.31 -4.82
C ASN A 913 -30.45 -19.84 -6.29
N ALA A 914 -30.91 -18.61 -6.52
CA ALA A 914 -30.83 -17.94 -7.82
C ALA A 914 -29.83 -16.78 -7.74
N PRO A 915 -29.00 -16.56 -8.78
CA PRO A 915 -28.12 -15.41 -8.82
C PRO A 915 -28.91 -14.12 -9.09
N ALA A 916 -28.38 -12.99 -8.63
CA ALA A 916 -28.85 -11.68 -9.08
C ALA A 916 -28.40 -11.41 -10.52
N ILE A 917 -27.18 -11.84 -10.89
CA ILE A 917 -26.68 -11.81 -12.26
C ILE A 917 -25.60 -12.88 -12.46
N PHE A 918 -25.68 -13.63 -13.56
CA PHE A 918 -24.65 -14.56 -14.03
C PHE A 918 -24.51 -14.42 -15.54
N ALA A 919 -23.63 -13.50 -15.99
CA ALA A 919 -23.59 -13.10 -17.40
C ALA A 919 -22.27 -13.45 -18.10
N ASP A 920 -22.37 -13.72 -19.40
CA ASP A 920 -21.26 -13.94 -20.32
C ASP A 920 -21.31 -12.89 -21.43
N TYR A 921 -20.15 -12.32 -21.80
CA TYR A 921 -20.01 -11.32 -22.85
C TYR A 921 -18.69 -11.52 -23.61
N GLY A 922 -18.75 -11.64 -24.93
CA GLY A 922 -17.57 -11.65 -25.79
C GLY A 922 -16.65 -12.87 -25.63
N THR A 923 -17.15 -14.00 -25.12
CA THR A 923 -16.33 -15.22 -25.00
C THR A 923 -15.96 -15.79 -26.38
N VAL A 924 -14.68 -16.13 -26.56
CA VAL A 924 -14.14 -16.69 -27.81
C VAL A 924 -13.43 -18.03 -27.56
N ASN A 925 -13.42 -18.88 -28.59
CA ASN A 925 -12.68 -20.14 -28.56
C ASN A 925 -11.17 -19.93 -28.80
N SER A 926 -10.40 -21.01 -28.86
CA SER A 926 -8.95 -20.96 -29.03
C SER A 926 -8.49 -20.26 -30.33
N ASN A 927 -9.34 -20.30 -31.36
CA ASN A 927 -9.14 -19.69 -32.67
C ASN A 927 -9.65 -18.25 -32.74
N GLY A 928 -10.18 -17.70 -31.65
CA GLY A 928 -10.74 -16.34 -31.60
C GLY A 928 -12.14 -16.21 -32.16
N GLN A 929 -12.84 -17.32 -32.43
CA GLN A 929 -14.24 -17.28 -32.90
C GLN A 929 -15.18 -17.18 -31.71
N ALA A 930 -16.25 -16.40 -31.85
CA ALA A 930 -17.27 -16.25 -30.81
C ALA A 930 -17.88 -17.62 -30.43
N VAL A 931 -18.04 -17.84 -29.13
CA VAL A 931 -18.75 -19.01 -28.59
C VAL A 931 -20.25 -18.71 -28.58
N ASP A 932 -21.09 -19.68 -28.96
CA ASP A 932 -22.54 -19.55 -28.84
C ASP A 932 -22.96 -19.50 -27.37
N ILE A 933 -23.54 -18.38 -26.96
CA ILE A 933 -24.03 -18.13 -25.60
C ILE A 933 -25.55 -18.04 -25.53
N SER A 934 -26.28 -18.31 -26.62
CA SER A 934 -27.75 -18.20 -26.66
C SER A 934 -28.46 -19.14 -25.69
N GLN A 935 -27.78 -20.21 -25.28
CA GLN A 935 -28.31 -21.22 -24.35
C GLN A 935 -27.94 -20.96 -22.89
N ARG A 936 -27.26 -19.86 -22.57
CA ARG A 936 -26.88 -19.55 -21.18
C ARG A 936 -28.12 -19.49 -20.28
N ARG A 937 -28.05 -20.22 -19.15
CA ARG A 937 -29.15 -20.37 -18.20
C ARG A 937 -29.62 -19.00 -17.70
N SER A 938 -30.89 -18.71 -17.94
CA SER A 938 -31.57 -17.48 -17.49
C SER A 938 -32.69 -17.75 -16.48
N SER A 939 -32.91 -19.01 -16.09
CA SER A 939 -33.94 -19.42 -15.14
C SER A 939 -33.43 -20.50 -14.18
N TYR A 940 -33.66 -20.30 -12.88
CA TYR A 940 -33.14 -21.13 -11.79
C TYR A 940 -34.27 -21.70 -10.92
N PRO A 941 -34.31 -23.02 -10.69
CA PRO A 941 -35.29 -23.64 -9.81
C PRO A 941 -34.93 -23.42 -8.34
N VAL A 942 -35.74 -22.65 -7.60
CA VAL A 942 -35.55 -22.35 -6.17
C VAL A 942 -36.87 -22.57 -5.44
N GLY A 943 -36.89 -23.52 -4.50
CA GLY A 943 -38.07 -23.79 -3.67
C GLY A 943 -39.35 -24.13 -4.45
N GLY A 944 -39.20 -24.75 -5.63
CA GLY A 944 -40.32 -25.07 -6.53
C GLY A 944 -40.72 -23.96 -7.51
N ASN A 945 -40.11 -22.78 -7.43
CA ASN A 945 -40.32 -21.66 -8.36
C ASN A 945 -39.16 -21.51 -9.34
N ASN A 946 -39.43 -20.95 -10.52
CA ASN A 946 -38.39 -20.57 -11.48
C ASN A 946 -38.10 -19.07 -11.35
N ILE A 947 -36.89 -18.73 -10.90
CA ILE A 947 -36.44 -17.35 -10.74
C ILE A 947 -35.59 -16.96 -11.95
N ALA A 948 -35.98 -15.87 -12.63
CA ALA A 948 -35.23 -15.35 -13.77
C ALA A 948 -33.94 -14.64 -13.30
N ALA A 949 -32.87 -14.79 -14.08
CA ALA A 949 -31.61 -14.07 -13.89
C ALA A 949 -30.99 -13.73 -15.24
N GLN A 950 -30.31 -12.58 -15.31
CA GLN A 950 -29.63 -12.13 -16.52
C GLN A 950 -28.45 -13.04 -16.85
N SER A 951 -28.39 -13.51 -18.10
CA SER A 951 -27.44 -14.51 -18.58
C SER A 951 -26.39 -14.02 -19.60
N SER A 952 -26.54 -12.77 -20.08
CA SER A 952 -25.60 -12.08 -20.99
C SER A 952 -25.66 -10.55 -20.78
N LEU A 953 -24.64 -9.82 -21.25
CA LEU A 953 -24.57 -8.36 -21.20
C LEU A 953 -24.71 -7.74 -22.60
N THR A 954 -25.19 -6.50 -22.65
CA THR A 954 -25.07 -5.59 -23.80
C THR A 954 -23.75 -4.82 -23.77
N ASP A 955 -23.37 -4.16 -24.86
CA ASP A 955 -22.16 -3.32 -24.93
C ASP A 955 -22.14 -2.23 -23.86
N ASN A 956 -23.29 -1.57 -23.64
CA ASN A 956 -23.44 -0.51 -22.63
C ASN A 956 -23.34 -1.06 -21.20
N GLU A 957 -23.87 -2.25 -20.94
CA GLU A 957 -23.74 -2.88 -19.63
C GLU A 957 -22.31 -3.36 -19.37
N ALA A 958 -21.67 -3.98 -20.37
CA ALA A 958 -20.28 -4.42 -20.28
C ALA A 958 -19.33 -3.23 -20.02
N ALA A 959 -19.61 -2.06 -20.61
CA ALA A 959 -18.87 -0.81 -20.36
C ALA A 959 -18.94 -0.31 -18.91
N ASN A 960 -19.85 -0.84 -18.08
CA ASN A 960 -19.91 -0.50 -16.64
C ASN A 960 -19.00 -1.40 -15.78
N TYR A 961 -18.59 -2.57 -16.27
CA TYR A 961 -17.74 -3.53 -15.54
C TYR A 961 -16.25 -3.32 -15.84
N THR A 962 -15.78 -2.09 -15.65
CA THR A 962 -14.37 -1.73 -15.85
C THR A 962 -13.59 -1.77 -14.54
N TYR A 963 -12.27 -1.85 -14.65
CA TYR A 963 -11.38 -1.72 -13.50
C TYR A 963 -11.64 -0.42 -12.72
N GLU A 964 -11.87 0.67 -13.43
CA GLU A 964 -12.10 1.99 -12.88
C GLU A 964 -13.38 2.06 -12.05
N ASN A 965 -14.45 1.39 -12.50
CA ASN A 965 -15.73 1.37 -11.80
C ASN A 965 -15.75 0.41 -10.61
N VAL A 966 -15.09 -0.75 -10.74
CA VAL A 966 -15.14 -1.84 -9.75
C VAL A 966 -14.10 -1.62 -8.63
N ILE A 967 -12.87 -1.27 -8.99
CA ILE A 967 -11.74 -1.18 -8.07
C ILE A 967 -11.50 0.26 -7.62
N LEU A 968 -11.45 1.19 -8.58
CA LEU A 968 -11.07 2.58 -8.35
C LEU A 968 -12.24 3.44 -7.84
N ARG A 969 -12.76 3.13 -6.66
CA ARG A 969 -13.81 3.95 -6.01
C ARG A 969 -13.33 5.39 -5.74
N SER A 970 -14.24 6.36 -5.89
CA SER A 970 -13.96 7.78 -5.65
C SER A 970 -13.66 8.04 -4.17
N GLY A 971 -12.77 8.99 -3.89
CA GLY A 971 -12.31 9.32 -2.54
C GLY A 971 -11.32 8.33 -1.91
N ASP A 972 -10.80 7.38 -2.69
CA ASP A 972 -9.79 6.40 -2.25
C ASP A 972 -8.58 6.36 -3.20
N SER A 973 -7.38 6.24 -2.62
CA SER A 973 -6.09 6.20 -3.30
C SER A 973 -5.60 4.80 -3.66
N TRP A 974 -6.34 3.74 -3.32
CA TRP A 974 -5.95 2.37 -3.65
C TRP A 974 -6.03 2.08 -5.16
N ASP A 975 -4.86 1.98 -5.79
CA ASP A 975 -4.68 1.59 -7.19
C ASP A 975 -3.72 0.37 -7.28
N PRO A 976 -4.27 -0.85 -7.34
CA PRO A 976 -3.42 -2.04 -7.41
C PRO A 976 -2.73 -2.26 -8.77
N ARG A 977 -3.13 -1.58 -9.86
CA ARG A 977 -2.36 -1.62 -11.12
C ARG A 977 -1.05 -0.84 -10.96
N LEU A 978 -1.10 0.30 -10.26
CA LEU A 978 0.08 1.10 -9.91
C LEU A 978 1.01 0.35 -8.93
N ILE A 979 0.43 -0.40 -7.98
CA ILE A 979 1.20 -1.25 -7.06
C ILE A 979 1.95 -2.35 -7.81
N ALA A 980 1.29 -2.97 -8.79
CA ALA A 980 1.84 -4.04 -9.62
C ALA A 980 2.66 -3.57 -10.83
N GLU A 981 2.89 -2.26 -10.96
CA GLU A 981 3.69 -1.70 -12.05
C GLU A 981 5.18 -1.96 -11.78
N ALA A 982 5.79 -2.74 -12.67
CA ALA A 982 7.22 -3.02 -12.65
C ALA A 982 7.99 -1.92 -13.41
N PRO A 983 9.21 -1.56 -12.98
CA PRO A 983 10.08 -0.68 -13.75
C PRO A 983 10.51 -1.34 -15.08
N GLU A 984 11.11 -0.55 -15.96
CA GLU A 984 11.71 -1.09 -17.18
C GLU A 984 12.87 -2.07 -16.87
N GLN A 985 13.16 -2.96 -17.83
CA GLN A 985 14.32 -3.84 -17.74
C GLN A 985 15.61 -3.01 -17.74
N PRO A 986 16.58 -3.29 -16.83
CA PRO A 986 17.89 -2.62 -16.87
C PRO A 986 18.60 -2.80 -18.22
N GLY A 987 19.11 -1.71 -18.79
CA GLY A 987 19.90 -1.71 -20.03
C GLY A 987 21.40 -1.95 -19.79
N ASN A 988 22.12 -2.34 -20.84
CA ASN A 988 23.59 -2.37 -20.90
C ASN A 988 24.28 -3.11 -19.73
N LEU A 989 23.71 -4.23 -19.27
CA LEU A 989 24.34 -5.07 -18.25
C LEU A 989 25.70 -5.59 -18.72
N SER A 990 26.77 -5.26 -17.99
CA SER A 990 28.13 -5.71 -18.26
C SER A 990 28.83 -6.13 -16.97
N VAL A 991 29.85 -6.99 -17.07
CA VAL A 991 30.74 -7.31 -15.94
C VAL A 991 32.20 -7.19 -16.36
N ASN A 992 33.03 -6.60 -15.48
CA ASN A 992 34.47 -6.44 -15.73
C ASN A 992 35.30 -7.57 -15.08
N SER A 993 36.63 -7.53 -15.26
CA SER A 993 37.58 -8.51 -14.72
C SER A 993 37.62 -8.59 -13.19
N SER A 994 37.04 -7.62 -12.47
CA SER A 994 36.93 -7.61 -11.01
C SER A 994 35.54 -8.06 -10.53
N PHE A 995 34.73 -8.65 -11.41
CA PHE A 995 33.34 -9.05 -11.12
C PHE A 995 32.45 -7.89 -10.68
N LYS A 996 32.78 -6.67 -11.11
CA LYS A 996 31.91 -5.51 -10.93
C LYS A 996 30.92 -5.46 -12.09
N LEU A 997 29.66 -5.67 -11.76
CA LEU A 997 28.52 -5.51 -12.65
C LEU A 997 28.11 -4.05 -12.72
N THR A 998 27.78 -3.57 -13.91
CA THR A 998 27.21 -2.24 -14.17
C THR A 998 26.06 -2.34 -15.17
N TRP A 999 25.08 -1.45 -15.03
CA TRP A 999 23.92 -1.34 -15.92
C TRP A 999 23.40 0.11 -15.96
N ASP A 1000 22.46 0.39 -16.86
CA ASP A 1000 21.82 1.71 -16.95
C ASP A 1000 20.87 1.96 -15.76
N ALA A 1001 20.87 3.19 -15.23
CA ALA A 1001 19.92 3.57 -14.21
C ALA A 1001 18.49 3.56 -14.76
N VAL A 1002 17.57 2.89 -14.05
CA VAL A 1002 16.15 2.77 -14.40
C VAL A 1002 15.33 3.73 -13.52
N SER A 1003 14.41 4.47 -14.14
CA SER A 1003 13.45 5.34 -13.43
C SER A 1003 12.47 4.51 -12.59
N TYR A 1004 11.81 5.12 -11.61
CA TYR A 1004 10.84 4.50 -10.70
C TYR A 1004 11.37 3.29 -9.92
N THR A 1005 12.70 3.19 -9.81
CA THR A 1005 13.37 2.03 -9.22
C THR A 1005 13.79 2.33 -7.80
N ARG A 1006 13.33 1.53 -6.85
CA ARG A 1006 13.71 1.61 -5.44
C ARG A 1006 15.06 0.96 -5.15
N LEU A 1007 15.32 -0.19 -5.75
CA LEU A 1007 16.54 -1.00 -5.61
C LEU A 1007 16.69 -1.93 -6.81
N TYR A 1008 17.84 -2.61 -6.90
CA TYR A 1008 18.10 -3.70 -7.83
C TYR A 1008 18.33 -5.02 -7.11
N VAL A 1009 17.81 -6.11 -7.68
CA VAL A 1009 18.03 -7.50 -7.23
C VAL A 1009 19.05 -8.16 -8.14
N ILE A 1010 20.14 -8.68 -7.57
CA ILE A 1010 21.23 -9.30 -8.32
C ILE A 1010 21.20 -10.81 -8.08
N THR A 1011 21.10 -11.55 -9.18
CA THR A 1011 21.03 -13.01 -9.18
C THR A 1011 22.19 -13.59 -9.99
N ARG A 1012 22.79 -14.66 -9.50
CA ARG A 1012 23.83 -15.45 -10.18
C ARG A 1012 23.43 -16.91 -10.18
N ASN A 1013 23.37 -17.54 -11.35
CA ASN A 1013 22.97 -18.94 -11.51
C ASN A 1013 21.64 -19.25 -10.77
N ASN A 1014 20.66 -18.34 -10.89
CA ASN A 1014 19.36 -18.34 -10.20
C ASN A 1014 19.37 -18.14 -8.66
N ALA A 1015 20.52 -17.95 -8.02
CA ALA A 1015 20.61 -17.58 -6.60
C ALA A 1015 20.74 -16.06 -6.43
N VAL A 1016 19.94 -15.45 -5.55
CA VAL A 1016 20.08 -14.03 -5.21
C VAL A 1016 21.33 -13.84 -4.36
N ILE A 1017 22.32 -13.15 -4.94
CA ILE A 1017 23.62 -12.90 -4.30
C ILE A 1017 23.68 -11.54 -3.61
N GLY A 1018 22.78 -10.61 -3.94
CA GLY A 1018 22.74 -9.31 -3.28
C GLY A 1018 21.69 -8.35 -3.83
N PHE A 1019 21.67 -7.16 -3.25
CA PHE A 1019 20.81 -6.05 -3.63
C PHE A 1019 21.65 -4.78 -3.75
N SER A 1020 21.28 -3.86 -4.64
CA SER A 1020 21.98 -2.57 -4.80
C SER A 1020 21.00 -1.41 -4.83
N LEU A 1021 21.38 -0.29 -4.22
CA LEU A 1021 20.67 1.00 -4.33
C LEU A 1021 21.20 1.85 -5.49
N THR A 1022 22.28 1.40 -6.12
CA THR A 1022 22.95 2.04 -7.26
C THR A 1022 22.93 1.11 -8.45
N ASN A 1023 23.33 1.60 -9.62
CA ASN A 1023 23.38 0.83 -10.86
C ASN A 1023 24.67 0.01 -11.03
N GLU A 1024 25.27 -0.41 -9.92
CA GLU A 1024 26.45 -1.26 -9.86
C GLU A 1024 26.41 -2.26 -8.70
N TYR A 1025 27.11 -3.37 -8.84
CA TYR A 1025 27.28 -4.39 -7.80
C TYR A 1025 28.58 -5.18 -8.02
N THR A 1026 29.33 -5.46 -6.95
CA THR A 1026 30.55 -6.28 -7.04
C THR A 1026 30.31 -7.65 -6.42
N ASP A 1027 30.45 -8.71 -7.22
CA ASP A 1027 30.36 -10.08 -6.74
C ASP A 1027 31.72 -10.55 -6.17
N ALA A 1028 31.93 -10.31 -4.88
CA ALA A 1028 33.17 -10.68 -4.18
C ALA A 1028 33.37 -12.20 -4.02
N THR A 1029 32.37 -13.02 -4.39
CA THR A 1029 32.43 -14.49 -4.24
C THR A 1029 32.70 -15.21 -5.55
N ALA A 1030 32.73 -14.48 -6.67
CA ALA A 1030 32.98 -15.05 -7.98
C ALA A 1030 34.46 -15.39 -8.19
N THR A 1031 34.71 -16.46 -8.96
CA THR A 1031 36.05 -16.96 -9.28
C THR A 1031 36.29 -16.92 -10.77
N ALA A 1032 37.49 -16.51 -11.17
CA ALA A 1032 37.89 -16.45 -12.58
C ALA A 1032 37.95 -17.86 -13.20
N GLY A 1033 37.69 -17.95 -14.50
CA GLY A 1033 37.53 -19.23 -15.22
C GLY A 1033 36.21 -19.96 -14.94
N THR A 1034 35.27 -19.38 -14.18
CA THR A 1034 33.93 -19.96 -13.97
C THR A 1034 32.90 -19.23 -14.82
N ASN A 1035 32.01 -19.97 -15.48
CA ASN A 1035 30.89 -19.37 -16.19
C ASN A 1035 29.79 -18.96 -15.21
N TYR A 1036 29.34 -17.71 -15.30
CA TYR A 1036 28.23 -17.20 -14.50
C TYR A 1036 27.13 -16.63 -15.39
N ILE A 1037 25.89 -16.99 -15.07
CA ILE A 1037 24.69 -16.33 -15.60
C ILE A 1037 24.25 -15.31 -14.57
N TYR A 1038 24.55 -14.04 -14.84
CA TYR A 1038 24.11 -12.91 -14.04
C TYR A 1038 22.77 -12.40 -14.53
N LYS A 1039 21.90 -12.04 -13.58
CA LYS A 1039 20.61 -11.41 -13.81
C LYS A 1039 20.46 -10.20 -12.90
N VAL A 1040 19.98 -9.09 -13.46
CA VAL A 1040 19.65 -7.88 -12.71
C VAL A 1040 18.20 -7.50 -12.97
N GLN A 1041 17.43 -7.28 -11.91
CA GLN A 1041 16.05 -6.78 -11.96
C GLN A 1041 15.96 -5.48 -11.18
N ALA A 1042 15.27 -4.49 -11.73
CA ALA A 1042 14.85 -3.30 -10.99
C ALA A 1042 13.58 -3.63 -10.19
N ALA A 1043 13.44 -3.08 -8.99
CA ALA A 1043 12.24 -3.20 -8.16
C ALA A 1043 11.55 -1.83 -8.01
N SER A 1044 10.23 -1.77 -8.16
CA SER A 1044 9.45 -0.54 -7.99
C SER A 1044 9.35 -0.09 -6.53
N GLU A 1045 8.70 1.04 -6.29
CA GLU A 1045 8.45 1.56 -4.94
C GLU A 1045 7.70 0.57 -4.03
N TYR A 1046 6.83 -0.25 -4.64
CA TYR A 1046 6.03 -1.27 -3.96
C TYR A 1046 6.65 -2.67 -4.02
N GLY A 1047 7.82 -2.79 -4.66
CA GLY A 1047 8.63 -4.00 -4.72
C GLY A 1047 8.47 -4.83 -6.00
N ALA A 1048 7.56 -4.47 -6.90
CA ALA A 1048 7.30 -5.18 -8.16
C ALA A 1048 8.57 -5.27 -9.02
N LEU A 1049 8.86 -6.44 -9.58
CA LEU A 1049 10.13 -6.70 -10.27
C LEU A 1049 10.02 -6.52 -11.78
N SER A 1050 10.99 -5.83 -12.37
CA SER A 1050 11.16 -5.74 -13.83
C SER A 1050 11.45 -7.12 -14.43
N THR A 1051 11.35 -7.23 -15.76
CA THR A 1051 12.03 -8.32 -16.47
C THR A 1051 13.54 -8.24 -16.19
N ALA A 1052 14.20 -9.40 -16.07
CA ALA A 1052 15.63 -9.47 -15.74
C ALA A 1052 16.47 -9.16 -16.97
N ALA A 1053 17.44 -8.25 -16.84
CA ALA A 1053 18.57 -8.18 -17.77
C ALA A 1053 19.49 -9.37 -17.49
N GLU A 1054 19.87 -10.13 -18.52
CA GLU A 1054 20.67 -11.36 -18.37
C GLU A 1054 22.00 -11.22 -19.12
N LEU A 1055 23.09 -11.63 -18.46
CA LEU A 1055 24.43 -11.68 -19.00
C LEU A 1055 25.07 -13.04 -18.69
N ASN A 1056 25.44 -13.78 -19.73
CA ASN A 1056 26.18 -15.04 -19.63
C ASN A 1056 27.64 -14.76 -19.99
N GLN A 1057 28.53 -14.76 -18.99
CA GLN A 1057 29.94 -14.41 -19.22
C GLN A 1057 30.88 -15.34 -18.46
N VAL A 1058 31.86 -15.88 -19.20
CA VAL A 1058 33.06 -16.53 -18.65
C VAL A 1058 34.12 -15.44 -18.50
N LEU A 1059 34.57 -15.18 -17.28
CA LEU A 1059 35.69 -14.26 -17.05
C LEU A 1059 37.02 -15.04 -17.10
N PRO A 1060 38.11 -14.44 -17.62
CA PRO A 1060 39.34 -15.15 -17.99
C PRO A 1060 39.97 -15.98 -16.87
N ILE A 1061 40.78 -17.00 -17.22
CA ILE A 1061 41.60 -17.75 -16.27
C ILE A 1061 42.43 -16.80 -15.39
N THR A 1062 42.48 -17.06 -14.08
CA THR A 1062 43.20 -16.21 -13.14
C THR A 1062 44.71 -16.28 -13.41
N GLY A 1063 45.33 -15.14 -13.71
CA GLY A 1063 46.78 -15.04 -13.83
C GLY A 1063 47.37 -15.52 -15.15
N LEU A 1064 46.61 -15.57 -16.25
CA LEU A 1064 47.20 -15.71 -17.59
C LEU A 1064 48.01 -14.46 -17.93
N THR A 1065 49.33 -14.52 -17.70
CA THR A 1065 50.25 -13.45 -18.12
C THR A 1065 50.89 -13.83 -19.43
N PHE A 1066 50.91 -12.91 -20.39
CA PHE A 1066 51.51 -13.14 -21.71
C PHE A 1066 52.62 -12.10 -21.97
N ASN A 1067 53.73 -12.56 -22.52
CA ASN A 1067 54.86 -11.75 -22.92
C ASN A 1067 55.33 -12.18 -24.32
N ALA A 1068 55.55 -11.21 -25.19
CA ALA A 1068 56.10 -11.42 -26.51
C ALA A 1068 57.39 -10.60 -26.64
N LYS A 1069 58.47 -11.24 -27.09
CA LYS A 1069 59.77 -10.59 -27.31
C LYS A 1069 60.35 -10.98 -28.67
N LYS A 1070 60.81 -9.98 -29.42
CA LYS A 1070 61.58 -10.19 -30.65
C LYS A 1070 62.97 -10.74 -30.33
N VAL A 1071 63.35 -11.85 -30.97
CA VAL A 1071 64.68 -12.46 -30.87
C VAL A 1071 65.17 -12.75 -32.29
N GLY A 1072 65.99 -11.87 -32.85
CA GLY A 1072 66.36 -11.91 -34.27
C GLY A 1072 65.14 -11.74 -35.18
N ASN A 1073 64.95 -12.69 -36.10
CA ASN A 1073 63.80 -12.76 -37.02
C ASN A 1073 62.67 -13.67 -36.50
N THR A 1074 62.66 -13.98 -35.20
CA THR A 1074 61.66 -14.85 -34.55
C THR A 1074 60.96 -14.08 -33.43
N ALA A 1075 59.67 -14.33 -33.21
CA ALA A 1075 58.96 -13.88 -32.00
C ALA A 1075 58.95 -14.99 -30.94
N ALA A 1076 59.55 -14.73 -29.78
CA ALA A 1076 59.47 -15.58 -28.60
C ALA A 1076 58.25 -15.19 -27.77
N LEU A 1077 57.30 -16.12 -27.65
CA LEU A 1077 56.00 -15.93 -27.01
C LEU A 1077 55.96 -16.80 -25.75
N ASN A 1078 55.88 -16.17 -24.58
CA ASN A 1078 55.88 -16.84 -23.29
C ASN A 1078 54.61 -16.48 -22.53
N TRP A 1079 53.96 -17.47 -21.92
CA TRP A 1079 52.86 -17.22 -21.00
C TRP A 1079 52.97 -18.07 -19.76
N SER A 1080 52.34 -17.61 -18.69
CA SER A 1080 52.16 -18.39 -17.49
C SER A 1080 50.74 -18.31 -16.98
N THR A 1081 50.33 -19.35 -16.27
CA THR A 1081 49.02 -19.50 -15.63
C THR A 1081 49.25 -19.79 -14.15
N LEU A 1082 48.58 -19.03 -13.26
CA LEU A 1082 48.68 -19.25 -11.81
C LEU A 1082 47.91 -20.50 -11.36
N SER A 1083 46.82 -20.82 -12.06
CA SER A 1083 46.07 -22.07 -11.91
C SER A 1083 45.38 -22.46 -13.21
N GLU A 1084 45.31 -23.75 -13.49
CA GLU A 1084 44.60 -24.36 -14.62
C GLU A 1084 43.53 -25.30 -14.07
N LYS A 1085 42.27 -25.06 -14.45
CA LYS A 1085 41.15 -25.92 -14.10
C LYS A 1085 40.32 -26.11 -15.36
N ASN A 1086 40.04 -27.34 -15.74
CA ASN A 1086 39.31 -27.70 -16.96
C ASN A 1086 39.95 -27.26 -18.30
N THR A 1087 41.16 -26.70 -18.30
CA THR A 1087 41.85 -26.26 -19.53
C THR A 1087 42.34 -27.45 -20.34
N SER A 1088 42.00 -27.47 -21.63
CA SER A 1088 42.45 -28.47 -22.59
C SER A 1088 43.81 -28.07 -23.18
N HIS A 1089 43.89 -26.87 -23.76
CA HIS A 1089 45.06 -26.41 -24.49
C HIS A 1089 45.08 -24.90 -24.66
N PHE A 1090 46.17 -24.37 -25.20
CA PHE A 1090 46.35 -22.99 -25.58
C PHE A 1090 46.55 -22.89 -27.09
N ASP A 1091 45.78 -22.01 -27.72
CA ASP A 1091 45.94 -21.58 -29.09
C ASP A 1091 46.80 -20.32 -29.12
N ILE A 1092 47.89 -20.40 -29.87
CA ILE A 1092 48.81 -19.29 -30.07
C ILE A 1092 48.40 -18.64 -31.38
N GLU A 1093 47.98 -17.39 -31.30
CA GLU A 1093 47.39 -16.70 -32.42
C GLU A 1093 48.18 -15.45 -32.79
N ARG A 1094 48.18 -15.13 -34.09
CA ARG A 1094 48.86 -13.98 -34.68
C ARG A 1094 47.91 -13.23 -35.62
N SER A 1095 48.06 -11.92 -35.71
CA SER A 1095 47.33 -11.06 -36.64
C SER A 1095 48.28 -10.03 -37.25
N SER A 1096 48.03 -9.62 -38.50
CA SER A 1096 48.74 -8.51 -39.16
C SER A 1096 48.06 -7.16 -38.94
N ASP A 1097 46.78 -7.13 -38.57
CA ASP A 1097 45.96 -5.92 -38.42
C ASP A 1097 45.44 -5.71 -36.98
N GLY A 1098 45.67 -6.67 -36.09
CA GLY A 1098 45.21 -6.66 -34.70
C GLY A 1098 43.72 -6.96 -34.54
N LYS A 1099 43.03 -7.37 -35.62
CA LYS A 1099 41.59 -7.68 -35.64
C LYS A 1099 41.34 -9.13 -36.05
N ALA A 1100 41.93 -9.58 -37.15
CA ALA A 1100 41.77 -10.95 -37.65
C ALA A 1100 42.96 -11.81 -37.17
N PHE A 1101 42.70 -12.69 -36.20
CA PHE A 1101 43.71 -13.57 -35.63
C PHE A 1101 43.66 -14.97 -36.26
N GLU A 1102 44.80 -15.44 -36.76
CA GLU A 1102 45.01 -16.81 -37.22
C GLU A 1102 45.77 -17.62 -36.17
N ARG A 1103 45.44 -18.91 -36.03
CA ARG A 1103 46.16 -19.82 -35.15
C ARG A 1103 47.47 -20.25 -35.80
N ILE A 1104 48.58 -19.89 -35.17
CA ILE A 1104 49.93 -20.25 -35.60
C ILE A 1104 50.54 -21.39 -34.77
N GLY A 1105 49.91 -21.75 -33.65
CA GLY A 1105 50.37 -22.85 -32.80
C GLY A 1105 49.32 -23.37 -31.83
N LYS A 1106 49.60 -24.54 -31.27
CA LYS A 1106 48.86 -25.17 -30.16
C LYS A 1106 49.85 -25.67 -29.11
N ARG A 1107 49.54 -25.48 -27.84
CA ARG A 1107 50.22 -26.16 -26.72
C ARG A 1107 49.18 -26.75 -25.79
N ASP A 1108 49.25 -28.05 -25.54
CA ASP A 1108 48.35 -28.68 -24.57
C ASP A 1108 48.65 -28.14 -23.16
N ALA A 1109 47.60 -27.93 -22.38
CA ALA A 1109 47.73 -27.51 -20.99
C ALA A 1109 48.19 -28.70 -20.13
N VAL A 1110 48.81 -28.41 -18.99
CA VAL A 1110 49.23 -29.47 -18.04
C VAL A 1110 48.01 -30.14 -17.39
N GLY A 1111 46.86 -29.46 -17.36
CA GLY A 1111 45.59 -29.98 -16.88
C GLY A 1111 45.21 -29.35 -15.55
N GLU A 1112 44.68 -30.14 -14.61
CA GLU A 1112 44.29 -29.63 -13.28
C GLU A 1112 45.54 -29.25 -12.47
N SER A 1113 45.79 -27.94 -12.28
CA SER A 1113 46.94 -27.45 -11.52
C SER A 1113 46.62 -26.19 -10.72
N SER A 1114 47.05 -26.17 -9.46
CA SER A 1114 47.01 -24.99 -8.57
C SER A 1114 48.38 -24.33 -8.39
N SER A 1115 49.36 -24.71 -9.21
CA SER A 1115 50.74 -24.20 -9.19
C SER A 1115 51.07 -23.48 -10.48
N LEU A 1116 51.89 -22.43 -10.43
CA LEU A 1116 52.31 -21.67 -11.62
C LEU A 1116 52.84 -22.61 -12.71
N LYS A 1117 52.25 -22.55 -13.90
CA LYS A 1117 52.77 -23.20 -15.11
C LYS A 1117 53.24 -22.15 -16.09
N SER A 1118 54.30 -22.46 -16.81
CA SER A 1118 54.91 -21.58 -17.80
C SER A 1118 55.08 -22.33 -19.10
N TYR A 1119 54.81 -21.63 -20.19
CA TYR A 1119 54.78 -22.17 -21.53
C TYR A 1119 55.52 -21.22 -22.46
N GLN A 1120 56.06 -21.80 -23.52
CA GLN A 1120 56.78 -21.06 -24.54
C GLN A 1120 56.43 -21.56 -25.95
N PHE A 1121 56.39 -20.61 -26.87
CA PHE A 1121 56.22 -20.83 -28.29
C PHE A 1121 57.10 -19.85 -29.06
N ALA A 1122 57.62 -20.27 -30.21
CA ALA A 1122 58.41 -19.41 -31.08
C ALA A 1122 57.76 -19.34 -32.45
N ASP A 1123 57.34 -18.14 -32.86
CA ASP A 1123 56.97 -17.88 -34.26
C ASP A 1123 58.25 -17.57 -35.04
N VAL A 1124 58.74 -18.58 -35.76
CA VAL A 1124 59.97 -18.52 -36.57
C VAL A 1124 59.77 -17.91 -37.96
N ASN A 1125 58.52 -17.60 -38.34
CA ASN A 1125 58.18 -16.97 -39.61
C ASN A 1125 57.22 -15.78 -39.38
N PRO A 1126 57.60 -14.77 -38.58
CA PRO A 1126 56.76 -13.60 -38.39
C PRO A 1126 56.59 -12.85 -39.72
N LEU A 1127 55.49 -12.10 -39.86
CA LEU A 1127 55.25 -11.29 -41.05
C LEU A 1127 56.16 -10.05 -41.05
N SER A 1128 56.44 -9.47 -42.22
CA SER A 1128 57.07 -8.15 -42.26
C SER A 1128 56.09 -7.08 -41.78
N GLY A 1129 56.56 -6.08 -41.03
CA GLY A 1129 55.71 -5.10 -40.36
C GLY A 1129 55.26 -5.53 -38.95
N TYR A 1130 54.12 -5.01 -38.52
CA TYR A 1130 53.56 -5.31 -37.18
C TYR A 1130 52.89 -6.67 -37.16
N ASN A 1131 53.21 -7.47 -36.15
CA ASN A 1131 52.57 -8.73 -35.82
C ASN A 1131 51.97 -8.58 -34.43
N TYR A 1132 50.67 -8.87 -34.29
CA TYR A 1132 49.94 -8.83 -33.04
C TYR A 1132 49.74 -10.26 -32.57
N TYR A 1133 50.17 -10.58 -31.36
CA TYR A 1133 50.11 -11.93 -30.79
C TYR A 1133 49.19 -11.96 -29.58
N ARG A 1134 48.51 -13.10 -29.41
CA ARG A 1134 47.76 -13.44 -28.20
C ARG A 1134 47.77 -14.94 -27.96
N VAL A 1135 47.44 -15.34 -26.74
CA VAL A 1135 47.22 -16.74 -26.37
C VAL A 1135 45.77 -16.91 -25.96
N LYS A 1136 45.12 -17.93 -26.51
CA LYS A 1136 43.73 -18.31 -26.25
C LYS A 1136 43.70 -19.64 -25.51
N ALA A 1137 43.41 -19.63 -24.22
CA ALA A 1137 43.25 -20.83 -23.40
C ALA A 1137 41.87 -21.45 -23.70
N VAL A 1138 41.84 -22.68 -24.20
CA VAL A 1138 40.64 -23.45 -24.57
C VAL A 1138 40.40 -24.54 -23.54
N ASP A 1139 39.19 -24.60 -23.00
CA ASP A 1139 38.73 -25.58 -22.02
C ASP A 1139 38.21 -26.87 -22.68
N LYS A 1140 38.06 -27.94 -21.90
CA LYS A 1140 37.61 -29.26 -22.40
C LYS A 1140 36.18 -29.28 -22.93
N ASP A 1141 35.35 -28.31 -22.54
CA ASP A 1141 33.99 -28.11 -23.03
C ASP A 1141 33.91 -27.20 -24.26
N GLY A 1142 35.06 -26.75 -24.78
CA GLY A 1142 35.18 -25.91 -25.97
C GLY A 1142 35.09 -24.40 -25.70
N GLN A 1143 34.90 -23.98 -24.45
CA GLN A 1143 34.96 -22.56 -24.07
C GLN A 1143 36.39 -22.06 -24.05
N PHE A 1144 36.59 -20.73 -24.07
CA PHE A 1144 37.95 -20.17 -24.07
C PHE A 1144 38.06 -18.80 -23.40
N SER A 1145 39.29 -18.46 -23.01
CA SER A 1145 39.69 -17.12 -22.56
C SER A 1145 40.97 -16.66 -23.28
N GLU A 1146 41.15 -15.35 -23.45
CA GLU A 1146 42.24 -14.79 -24.25
C GLU A 1146 43.15 -13.89 -23.40
N SER A 1147 44.44 -13.87 -23.71
CA SER A 1147 45.41 -12.95 -23.11
C SER A 1147 45.25 -11.53 -23.64
N THR A 1148 45.98 -10.58 -23.04
CA THR A 1148 46.22 -9.29 -23.72
C THR A 1148 46.94 -9.52 -25.05
N VAL A 1149 46.68 -8.62 -26.01
CA VAL A 1149 47.36 -8.62 -27.32
C VAL A 1149 48.66 -7.83 -27.21
N LEU A 1150 49.77 -8.41 -27.66
CA LEU A 1150 51.08 -7.76 -27.71
C LEU A 1150 51.58 -7.65 -29.14
N SER A 1151 52.12 -6.49 -29.51
CA SER A 1151 52.65 -6.26 -30.87
C SER A 1151 54.17 -6.34 -30.91
N LEU A 1152 54.70 -6.93 -31.98
CA LEU A 1152 56.13 -6.94 -32.33
C LEU A 1152 56.29 -6.53 -33.80
N LYS A 1153 57.27 -5.67 -34.09
CA LYS A 1153 57.58 -5.25 -35.46
C LYS A 1153 58.81 -5.98 -36.01
N PHE A 1154 58.67 -6.58 -37.19
CA PHE A 1154 59.76 -7.25 -37.90
C PHE A 1154 60.05 -6.55 -39.23
N ASP A 1155 61.32 -6.26 -39.49
CA ASP A 1155 61.77 -5.62 -40.73
C ASP A 1155 62.39 -6.71 -41.62
N LEU A 1156 61.56 -7.65 -42.07
CA LEU A 1156 61.98 -8.69 -43.00
C LEU A 1156 61.97 -8.10 -44.42
N GLN A 1157 63.02 -8.35 -45.20
CA GLN A 1157 63.16 -7.80 -46.56
C GLN A 1157 61.89 -8.08 -47.38
N SER A 1158 61.13 -7.02 -47.66
CA SER A 1158 59.90 -7.06 -48.45
C SER A 1158 60.24 -7.39 -49.90
N THR A 1159 59.55 -8.37 -50.47
CA THR A 1159 59.57 -8.71 -51.89
C THR A 1159 59.33 -7.46 -52.75
N ALA A 1160 60.28 -7.10 -53.62
CA ALA A 1160 60.18 -5.94 -54.50
C ALA A 1160 58.99 -6.08 -55.47
N PHE A 1161 58.06 -5.13 -55.41
CA PHE A 1161 56.89 -5.01 -56.30
C PHE A 1161 57.06 -3.77 -57.18
N ASN A 1162 57.17 -3.97 -58.50
CA ASN A 1162 57.33 -2.87 -59.46
C ASN A 1162 56.37 -3.03 -60.64
N ILE A 1163 55.77 -1.91 -61.08
CA ILE A 1163 54.90 -1.84 -62.25
C ILE A 1163 55.54 -0.96 -63.33
N TYR A 1164 55.65 -1.47 -64.55
CA TYR A 1164 56.24 -0.71 -65.66
C TYR A 1164 55.75 -1.20 -67.05
N PRO A 1165 55.76 -0.35 -68.09
CA PRO A 1165 55.97 1.09 -68.01
C PRO A 1165 54.78 1.78 -67.34
N ASN A 1166 55.07 2.83 -66.56
CA ASN A 1166 54.07 3.70 -65.96
C ASN A 1166 54.51 5.15 -66.15
N PRO A 1167 53.85 5.95 -67.02
CA PRO A 1167 52.56 5.67 -67.66
C PRO A 1167 52.59 4.58 -68.74
N THR A 1168 51.50 3.81 -68.88
CA THR A 1168 51.29 2.86 -70.00
C THR A 1168 50.52 3.54 -71.13
N ALA A 1169 50.95 3.34 -72.37
CA ALA A 1169 50.38 3.99 -73.57
C ALA A 1169 49.55 3.07 -74.47
N ASN A 1170 49.61 1.75 -74.27
CA ASN A 1170 48.95 0.76 -75.15
C ASN A 1170 47.97 -0.12 -74.38
N HIS A 1171 47.43 0.36 -73.25
CA HIS A 1171 46.61 -0.46 -72.35
C HIS A 1171 47.32 -1.73 -71.87
N GLU A 1172 48.65 -1.72 -71.76
CA GLU A 1172 49.43 -2.90 -71.33
C GLU A 1172 50.57 -2.51 -70.39
N PHE A 1173 50.73 -3.25 -69.30
CA PHE A 1173 51.85 -3.06 -68.38
C PHE A 1173 52.30 -4.40 -67.79
N SER A 1174 53.51 -4.41 -67.25
CA SER A 1174 54.10 -5.58 -66.60
C SER A 1174 54.23 -5.34 -65.11
N ILE A 1175 54.08 -6.43 -64.37
CA ILE A 1175 54.24 -6.50 -62.93
C ILE A 1175 55.40 -7.43 -62.61
N ASP A 1176 56.45 -6.87 -62.01
CA ASP A 1176 57.56 -7.64 -61.43
C ASP A 1176 57.20 -7.98 -59.98
N LEU A 1177 57.12 -9.27 -59.68
CA LEU A 1177 56.84 -9.79 -58.35
C LEU A 1177 57.77 -10.98 -58.04
N LEU A 1178 58.37 -10.97 -56.85
CA LEU A 1178 59.11 -12.11 -56.31
C LEU A 1178 58.19 -12.92 -55.39
N LEU A 1179 57.85 -14.15 -55.77
CA LEU A 1179 57.01 -15.03 -54.95
C LEU A 1179 57.86 -16.12 -54.27
N ALA A 1180 57.61 -16.35 -52.98
CA ALA A 1180 58.32 -17.35 -52.18
C ALA A 1180 57.94 -18.80 -52.54
N LYS A 1181 56.77 -19.02 -53.15
CA LYS A 1181 56.30 -20.29 -53.75
C LYS A 1181 55.32 -19.98 -54.88
N ALA A 1182 55.07 -20.96 -55.75
CA ALA A 1182 54.06 -20.79 -56.81
C ALA A 1182 52.66 -20.72 -56.18
N ASP A 1183 51.85 -19.74 -56.56
CA ASP A 1183 50.56 -19.49 -55.91
C ASP A 1183 49.58 -18.71 -56.80
N GLU A 1184 48.30 -18.76 -56.45
CA GLU A 1184 47.26 -18.01 -57.14
C GLU A 1184 47.31 -16.53 -56.72
N VAL A 1185 47.54 -15.66 -57.69
CA VAL A 1185 47.62 -14.21 -57.52
C VAL A 1185 46.45 -13.56 -58.23
N THR A 1186 45.74 -12.68 -57.53
CA THR A 1186 44.67 -11.84 -58.08
C THR A 1186 45.14 -10.40 -58.22
N VAL A 1187 44.99 -9.85 -59.42
CA VAL A 1187 45.28 -8.45 -59.78
C VAL A 1187 43.96 -7.74 -60.09
N LYS A 1188 43.71 -6.61 -59.45
CA LYS A 1188 42.53 -5.76 -59.66
C LYS A 1188 42.93 -4.37 -60.11
N ILE A 1189 42.26 -3.87 -61.14
CA ILE A 1189 42.34 -2.49 -61.60
C ILE A 1189 41.16 -1.73 -61.03
N ILE A 1190 41.43 -0.68 -60.27
CA ILE A 1190 40.43 0.02 -59.46
C ILE A 1190 40.49 1.51 -59.83
N SER A 1191 39.34 2.13 -60.07
CA SER A 1191 39.24 3.59 -60.21
C SER A 1191 39.47 4.28 -58.87
N LEU A 1192 39.76 5.59 -58.90
CA LEU A 1192 40.03 6.36 -57.68
C LEU A 1192 38.81 6.51 -56.74
N ASP A 1193 37.59 6.29 -57.25
CA ASP A 1193 36.37 6.22 -56.43
C ASP A 1193 36.11 4.81 -55.85
N GLY A 1194 37.04 3.87 -56.02
CA GLY A 1194 37.04 2.54 -55.40
C GLY A 1194 36.30 1.44 -56.19
N ARG A 1195 35.80 1.72 -57.40
CA ARG A 1195 35.14 0.70 -58.23
C ARG A 1195 36.18 -0.19 -58.92
N VAL A 1196 35.98 -1.50 -58.83
CA VAL A 1196 36.83 -2.48 -59.53
C VAL A 1196 36.41 -2.53 -61.00
N LEU A 1197 37.33 -2.15 -61.89
CA LEU A 1197 37.12 -2.05 -63.35
C LEU A 1197 37.53 -3.34 -64.08
N GLN A 1198 38.54 -4.04 -63.57
CA GLN A 1198 39.02 -5.30 -64.13
C GLN A 1198 39.63 -6.16 -63.02
N THR A 1199 39.49 -7.48 -63.12
CA THR A 1199 40.13 -8.45 -62.24
C THR A 1199 40.75 -9.55 -63.10
N GLU A 1200 42.00 -9.90 -62.83
CA GLU A 1200 42.68 -11.05 -63.39
C GLU A 1200 43.21 -11.94 -62.26
N THR A 1201 43.02 -13.24 -62.39
CA THR A 1201 43.52 -14.22 -61.42
C THR A 1201 44.31 -15.29 -62.15
N GLY A 1202 45.43 -15.73 -61.58
CA GLY A 1202 46.15 -16.87 -62.12
C GLY A 1202 47.27 -17.37 -61.21
N ASN A 1203 47.71 -18.60 -61.45
CA ASN A 1203 48.84 -19.19 -60.75
C ASN A 1203 50.17 -18.62 -61.28
N TRP A 1204 50.92 -17.94 -60.41
CA TRP A 1204 52.22 -17.38 -60.71
C TRP A 1204 53.30 -18.26 -60.10
N LEU A 1205 54.42 -18.45 -60.81
CA LEU A 1205 55.48 -19.37 -60.39
C LEU A 1205 56.33 -18.78 -59.27
N GLN A 1206 56.97 -19.67 -58.48
CA GLN A 1206 57.98 -19.32 -57.48
C GLN A 1206 59.17 -18.60 -58.13
N GLY A 1207 59.73 -17.60 -57.43
CA GLY A 1207 60.85 -16.79 -57.93
C GLY A 1207 60.40 -15.47 -58.56
N LYS A 1208 61.35 -14.68 -59.07
CA LYS A 1208 61.05 -13.37 -59.68
C LYS A 1208 60.41 -13.60 -61.04
N SER A 1209 59.16 -13.19 -61.20
CA SER A 1209 58.38 -13.35 -62.42
C SER A 1209 57.82 -12.00 -62.87
N ALA A 1210 57.95 -11.69 -64.17
CA ALA A 1210 57.31 -10.54 -64.80
C ALA A 1210 56.02 -11.01 -65.48
N LYS A 1211 54.85 -10.53 -65.02
CA LYS A 1211 53.56 -10.84 -65.66
C LYS A 1211 53.03 -9.63 -66.41
N LYS A 1212 52.71 -9.82 -67.67
CA LYS A 1212 52.04 -8.80 -68.50
C LYS A 1212 50.53 -8.82 -68.24
N ILE A 1213 49.96 -7.64 -68.06
CA ILE A 1213 48.53 -7.38 -67.88
C ILE A 1213 48.07 -6.46 -69.01
N THR A 1214 46.97 -6.83 -69.67
CA THR A 1214 46.34 -6.05 -70.74
C THR A 1214 45.00 -5.51 -70.24
N LEU A 1215 44.88 -4.19 -70.16
CA LEU A 1215 43.68 -3.48 -69.75
C LEU A 1215 42.59 -3.59 -70.82
N ASN A 1216 41.34 -3.74 -70.39
CA ASN A 1216 40.18 -3.73 -71.26
C ASN A 1216 40.12 -2.41 -72.06
N SER A 1217 39.78 -2.50 -73.35
CA SER A 1217 39.74 -1.35 -74.29
C SER A 1217 38.84 -0.19 -73.87
N ASN A 1218 37.93 -0.45 -72.93
CA ASN A 1218 36.95 0.52 -72.44
C ASN A 1218 37.44 1.29 -71.20
N ILE A 1219 38.64 1.00 -70.68
CA ILE A 1219 39.26 1.78 -69.60
C ILE A 1219 39.90 3.01 -70.24
N PRO A 1220 39.40 4.24 -69.98
CA PRO A 1220 39.93 5.44 -70.63
C PRO A 1220 41.29 5.86 -70.06
N SER A 1221 41.95 6.80 -70.73
CA SER A 1221 43.15 7.47 -70.22
C SER A 1221 42.85 8.12 -68.86
N GLY A 1222 43.68 7.83 -67.86
CA GLY A 1222 43.42 8.23 -66.48
C GLY A 1222 44.37 7.61 -65.47
N ILE A 1223 44.14 7.91 -64.18
CA ILE A 1223 44.89 7.34 -63.06
C ILE A 1223 44.05 6.23 -62.41
N TYR A 1224 44.67 5.07 -62.21
CA TYR A 1224 44.05 3.90 -61.59
C TYR A 1224 44.96 3.32 -60.51
N LEU A 1225 44.38 2.51 -59.63
CA LEU A 1225 45.10 1.71 -58.66
C LEU A 1225 45.12 0.25 -59.12
N VAL A 1226 46.30 -0.37 -59.06
CA VAL A 1226 46.49 -1.79 -59.26
C VAL A 1226 46.68 -2.42 -57.89
N ASN A 1227 45.71 -3.21 -57.46
CA ASN A 1227 45.80 -3.99 -56.24
C ASN A 1227 46.16 -5.44 -56.58
N ILE A 1228 47.13 -6.01 -55.84
CA ILE A 1228 47.57 -7.39 -56.01
C ILE A 1228 47.44 -8.10 -54.69
N SER A 1229 46.71 -9.21 -54.68
CA SER A 1229 46.43 -9.98 -53.49
C SER A 1229 46.57 -11.49 -53.72
N GLY A 1230 47.12 -12.22 -52.75
CA GLY A 1230 47.25 -13.69 -52.76
C GLY A 1230 48.19 -14.19 -51.66
N ASN A 1231 47.79 -15.24 -50.92
CA ASN A 1231 48.56 -15.91 -49.86
C ASN A 1231 49.42 -14.97 -48.96
N GLY A 1232 48.76 -14.00 -48.34
CA GLY A 1232 49.37 -13.04 -47.41
C GLY A 1232 49.98 -11.78 -48.06
N LEU A 1233 50.05 -11.71 -49.39
CA LEU A 1233 50.38 -10.50 -50.14
C LEU A 1233 49.14 -9.62 -50.32
N ASN A 1234 49.25 -8.31 -50.08
CA ASN A 1234 48.25 -7.31 -50.44
C ASN A 1234 48.91 -5.95 -50.74
N GLU A 1235 49.38 -5.77 -51.97
CA GLU A 1235 50.10 -4.58 -52.40
C GLU A 1235 49.24 -3.71 -53.32
N VAL A 1236 49.45 -2.39 -53.29
CA VAL A 1236 48.74 -1.44 -54.15
C VAL A 1236 49.75 -0.49 -54.79
N SER A 1237 49.70 -0.34 -56.11
CA SER A 1237 50.47 0.67 -56.82
C SER A 1237 49.58 1.47 -57.78
N LYS A 1238 49.93 2.74 -57.95
CA LYS A 1238 49.28 3.64 -58.91
C LYS A 1238 49.78 3.33 -60.31
N ILE A 1239 48.87 3.30 -61.29
CA ILE A 1239 49.20 3.31 -62.72
C ILE A 1239 48.52 4.47 -63.43
N VAL A 1240 49.22 5.05 -64.40
CA VAL A 1240 48.71 6.08 -65.30
C VAL A 1240 48.54 5.46 -66.68
N VAL A 1241 47.32 5.50 -67.21
CA VAL A 1241 46.98 5.08 -68.57
C VAL A 1241 46.90 6.33 -69.44
N LYS A 1242 47.68 6.38 -70.51
CA LYS A 1242 47.71 7.52 -71.45
C LYS A 1242 46.72 7.35 -72.59
#